data_AF-A0AA36IG40-F1
#
_entry.id   AF-A0AA36IG40-F1
#
_cell.length_a   1.000
_cell.length_b   1.000
_cell.length_c   1.000
_cell.angle_alpha   90.00
_cell.angle_beta   90.00
_cell.angle_gamma   90.00
#
_symmetry.space_group_name_H-M   'P 1'
#
loop_
_entity.id
_entity.type
_entity.pdbx_description
1 polymer ?
#
loop_
_entity_poly.entity_id
_entity_poly.type
_entity_poly.pdbx_seq_one_letter_code
_entity_poly.pdbx_strand_id
1 'polypeptide(L)'
;AVNVEALRQLCRLRATDELRFPDNPHTLRRELFIVLKRLDSSNEMPVVWRDGPPCTRVGRKGRRYSGVSDVGQLPKELQKDVEDIMERVGASCWDVTRGLFTLPREVRNALRAPEGLDVDQSMCHCYAQRSRHAPEDTPKLRHYIENRTECEAFLDDRDLAKELFRGLMNTGGEPLIRRVLHKANKTLQDMPKFVLEFQAEQSALLGKDVANHPELARQLPPGTLQSVLNEEYERKNTDLLAELSSTFGLVNSYEHDGIYCLAMASQHSELLARANAIVPVKGTGPWSVETAVEALRQRFPSLSWDEVDEHWELQQEKCMEIRRRCLHGQKNFPKLLADVVPYHRLASGYMVKEVFKAVPVREDKMCLMFFVDGCWRDQAAASASALEDIVRDVLINAIGRYKGDLPVVVHQMHPQVATALQRMNGGLFDMSWHLSLDGDDTRHIFAYNDGTFQDTRDYTLKPMHPGIPVTRNADRPYPGALIAELEAKMTEEGLNLAEILTRVKTQEMFAATHVEEPTPCLALPEGFRYSPELERDLDRVASILPFYEIMASCHEDPPTTFHVLKGMARVKAAPENFEEARFHQGEGQNGKGLMNALFRTFCGEYHVEPKADVFSAFSDPSGTSIPLLQLRGRRSMSVNEVEAGVKMRSGMLKDLRDQSSFVEARGLYKDPVRFRPQFMMNFSSNASFEFRAIDGGMRRSFTAIPWPFKFVARPAPNSNERQLRNNLKQRDFLLANVIPSMEIILKEVDLMFLRDSVSTLVEPRTQSILACTAHLFESLQLQDIREVLDSIPLSPNAALASSQGDVRKFFRDHDAVKGLKLSGKQLDRLLQEVLAPKTVRGKRVYSAKGSEETFLNVANEPPF
;
A
#
# COMPACT_ATOMS: atom_id res chain seq x y z
N ALA A 1 26.61 -30.11 24.79
CA ALA A 1 26.65 -28.70 25.23
C ALA A 1 26.31 -27.78 24.07
N VAL A 2 25.34 -26.89 24.27
CA VAL A 2 24.92 -25.84 23.31
C VAL A 2 25.54 -24.51 23.74
N ASN A 3 26.10 -23.73 22.82
CA ASN A 3 26.61 -22.39 23.10
C ASN A 3 25.45 -21.41 23.29
N VAL A 4 25.10 -21.16 24.56
CA VAL A 4 23.95 -20.33 24.96
C VAL A 4 24.13 -18.87 24.55
N GLU A 5 25.36 -18.36 24.51
CA GLU A 5 25.63 -16.98 24.09
C GLU A 5 25.45 -16.80 22.58
N ALA A 6 25.95 -17.75 21.78
CA ALA A 6 25.71 -17.76 20.34
C ALA A 6 24.22 -17.90 20.00
N LEU A 7 23.48 -18.72 20.77
CA LEU A 7 22.03 -18.81 20.67
C LEU A 7 21.35 -17.47 20.99
N ARG A 8 21.72 -16.82 22.10
CA ARG A 8 21.19 -15.50 22.48
C ARG A 8 21.49 -14.43 21.44
N GLN A 9 22.67 -14.45 20.84
CA GLN A 9 23.05 -13.52 19.77
C GLN A 9 22.29 -13.78 18.47
N LEU A 10 22.16 -15.04 18.02
CA LEU A 10 21.28 -15.38 16.89
C LEU A 10 19.83 -14.96 17.15
N CYS A 11 19.38 -15.03 18.40
CA CYS A 11 18.04 -14.60 18.80
C CYS A 11 17.90 -13.08 18.90
N ARG A 12 18.93 -12.35 19.32
CA ARG A 12 18.98 -10.87 19.29
C ARG A 12 19.00 -10.36 17.86
N LEU A 13 19.89 -10.89 17.02
CA LEU A 13 19.94 -10.59 15.58
C LEU A 13 18.64 -10.99 14.87
N ARG A 14 17.89 -11.96 15.41
CA ARG A 14 16.56 -12.30 14.92
C ARG A 14 15.46 -11.37 15.47
N ALA A 15 15.56 -10.90 16.71
CA ALA A 15 14.64 -9.95 17.32
C ALA A 15 14.80 -8.54 16.74
N THR A 16 15.98 -8.20 16.25
CA THR A 16 16.24 -7.00 15.43
C THR A 16 16.07 -7.25 13.92
N ASP A 17 15.64 -8.46 13.56
CA ASP A 17 15.34 -8.95 12.20
C ASP A 17 16.50 -8.90 11.17
N GLU A 18 17.74 -8.77 11.65
CA GLU A 18 18.99 -8.82 10.86
C GLU A 18 19.34 -10.23 10.31
N LEU A 19 18.57 -11.28 10.68
CA LEU A 19 18.78 -12.68 10.30
C LEU A 19 17.49 -13.39 9.81
N ARG A 20 17.39 -13.74 8.52
CA ARG A 20 16.24 -14.44 7.90
C ARG A 20 16.58 -15.85 7.33
N PHE A 21 15.89 -16.89 7.79
CA PHE A 21 16.07 -18.27 7.29
C PHE A 21 15.04 -18.67 6.20
N PRO A 22 15.39 -19.54 5.25
CA PRO A 22 14.44 -20.17 4.34
C PRO A 22 14.48 -21.71 4.33
N ASP A 23 13.52 -22.26 3.57
CA ASP A 23 12.85 -23.56 3.70
C ASP A 23 11.84 -23.61 4.84
N ASN A 24 10.57 -23.47 4.44
CA ASN A 24 9.38 -23.32 5.27
C ASN A 24 9.63 -22.44 6.51
N PRO A 25 9.58 -21.09 6.37
CA PRO A 25 9.92 -20.14 7.44
C PRO A 25 9.24 -20.46 8.78
N HIS A 26 8.09 -21.11 8.78
CA HIS A 26 7.38 -21.49 10.00
C HIS A 26 8.00 -22.64 10.79
N THR A 27 8.76 -23.55 10.16
CA THR A 27 9.26 -24.75 10.84
C THR A 27 10.52 -24.44 11.65
N LEU A 28 11.53 -23.83 11.04
CA LEU A 28 12.79 -23.51 11.74
C LEU A 28 12.63 -22.39 12.77
N ARG A 29 11.81 -21.36 12.47
CA ARG A 29 11.47 -20.27 13.41
C ARG A 29 10.75 -20.81 14.64
N ARG A 30 9.83 -21.77 14.44
CA ARG A 30 9.16 -22.49 15.53
C ARG A 30 10.13 -23.37 16.33
N GLU A 31 11.00 -24.14 15.68
CA GLU A 31 11.96 -24.98 16.39
C GLU A 31 12.92 -24.14 17.26
N LEU A 32 13.40 -22.99 16.75
CA LEU A 32 14.24 -22.04 17.50
C LEU A 32 13.50 -21.35 18.66
N PHE A 33 12.24 -20.93 18.47
CA PHE A 33 11.42 -20.34 19.53
C PHE A 33 11.09 -21.36 20.63
N ILE A 34 10.79 -22.61 20.26
CA ILE A 34 10.59 -23.63 21.27
C ILE A 34 11.93 -23.84 22.02
N VAL A 35 13.07 -23.99 21.32
CA VAL A 35 14.45 -24.04 21.91
C VAL A 35 14.72 -22.90 22.90
N LEU A 36 14.30 -21.66 22.59
CA LEU A 36 14.39 -20.48 23.46
C LEU A 36 13.63 -20.65 24.78
N LYS A 37 12.39 -21.17 24.74
CA LYS A 37 11.66 -21.54 25.97
C LYS A 37 12.27 -22.74 26.70
N ARG A 38 13.07 -23.58 26.01
CA ARG A 38 13.63 -24.85 26.55
C ARG A 38 14.87 -24.72 27.43
N LEU A 39 15.62 -23.62 27.40
CA LEU A 39 16.98 -23.58 28.00
C LEU A 39 17.15 -22.64 29.20
N ASP A 40 16.11 -21.91 29.58
CA ASP A 40 16.21 -20.86 30.62
C ASP A 40 16.38 -21.41 32.05
N SER A 41 16.32 -22.73 32.29
CA SER A 41 16.26 -23.27 33.65
C SER A 41 17.14 -24.49 34.01
N SER A 42 17.81 -25.18 33.07
CA SER A 42 18.59 -26.40 33.45
C SER A 42 20.00 -26.57 32.88
N ASN A 43 20.44 -25.76 31.90
CA ASN A 43 21.75 -25.86 31.21
C ASN A 43 22.16 -27.23 30.60
N GLU A 44 21.42 -28.32 30.82
CA GLU A 44 21.65 -29.63 30.22
C GLU A 44 20.33 -30.34 29.88
N MET A 45 20.29 -31.01 28.72
CA MET A 45 19.21 -31.92 28.33
C MET A 45 19.79 -33.34 28.20
N PRO A 46 19.25 -34.34 28.92
CA PRO A 46 19.71 -35.72 28.77
C PRO A 46 19.33 -36.26 27.39
N VAL A 47 20.34 -36.64 26.61
CA VAL A 47 20.18 -37.18 25.26
C VAL A 47 20.23 -38.70 25.31
N VAL A 48 19.20 -39.36 24.80
CA VAL A 48 19.21 -40.80 24.51
C VAL A 48 19.28 -41.07 23.02
N TRP A 49 19.82 -42.24 22.69
CA TRP A 49 20.07 -42.63 21.31
C TRP A 49 19.17 -43.79 20.91
N ARG A 50 18.44 -43.68 19.79
CA ARG A 50 17.69 -44.82 19.21
C ARG A 50 17.94 -44.96 17.71
N ASP A 51 17.72 -46.16 17.19
CA ASP A 51 17.91 -46.50 15.79
C ASP A 51 16.75 -45.97 14.91
N GLY A 52 17.05 -45.59 13.68
CA GLY A 52 16.09 -45.02 12.73
C GLY A 52 14.95 -45.98 12.31
N PRO A 53 13.77 -45.46 11.91
CA PRO A 53 12.60 -46.27 11.52
C PRO A 53 12.76 -47.24 10.33
N PRO A 54 13.58 -46.98 9.28
CA PRO A 54 13.70 -47.89 8.14
C PRO A 54 14.37 -49.22 8.50
N CYS A 55 15.49 -49.18 9.22
CA CYS A 55 16.26 -50.38 9.58
C CYS A 55 15.60 -51.17 10.73
N THR A 56 15.00 -50.48 11.70
CA THR A 56 14.27 -51.12 12.81
C THR A 56 13.07 -51.95 12.35
N ARG A 57 12.38 -51.54 11.26
CA ARG A 57 11.26 -52.29 10.64
C ARG A 57 11.67 -53.66 10.09
N VAL A 58 12.94 -53.84 9.74
CA VAL A 58 13.49 -55.10 9.21
C VAL A 58 14.50 -55.75 10.18
N GLY A 59 14.49 -55.34 11.45
CA GLY A 59 15.36 -55.91 12.50
C GLY A 59 16.86 -55.63 12.31
N ARG A 60 17.21 -54.57 11.57
CA ARG A 60 18.60 -54.16 11.29
C ARG A 60 19.00 -52.92 12.10
N LYS A 61 20.30 -52.78 12.38
CA LYS A 61 20.87 -51.61 13.07
C LYS A 61 21.25 -50.54 12.05
N GLY A 62 20.42 -49.50 11.93
CA GLY A 62 20.65 -48.36 11.05
C GLY A 62 21.25 -47.15 11.78
N ARG A 63 21.10 -45.97 11.16
CA ARG A 63 21.48 -44.68 11.76
C ARG A 63 20.92 -44.52 13.17
N ARG A 64 21.71 -43.91 14.04
CA ARG A 64 21.36 -43.63 15.43
C ARG A 64 21.04 -42.13 15.56
N TYR A 65 19.86 -41.81 16.08
CA TYR A 65 19.43 -40.43 16.26
C TYR A 65 19.37 -40.06 17.74
N SER A 66 19.78 -38.82 18.01
CA SER A 66 19.69 -38.19 19.32
C SER A 66 18.27 -37.66 19.56
N GLY A 67 17.75 -37.86 20.77
CA GLY A 67 16.44 -37.36 21.21
C GLY A 67 16.29 -37.49 22.73
N VAL A 68 15.14 -37.17 23.29
CA VAL A 68 14.87 -37.25 24.74
C VAL A 68 14.01 -38.48 25.05
N SER A 69 14.33 -39.20 26.13
CA SER A 69 13.67 -40.47 26.46
C SER A 69 12.26 -40.28 27.01
N ASP A 70 12.12 -39.33 27.92
CA ASP A 70 10.93 -39.13 28.74
C ASP A 70 10.54 -37.66 28.79
N VAL A 71 9.25 -37.40 28.88
CA VAL A 71 8.72 -36.03 28.93
C VAL A 71 9.13 -35.32 30.22
N GLY A 72 9.19 -36.01 31.35
CA GLY A 72 9.58 -35.44 32.64
C GLY A 72 11.04 -34.96 32.68
N GLN A 73 11.86 -35.37 31.71
CA GLN A 73 13.22 -34.88 31.51
C GLN A 73 13.28 -33.57 30.72
N LEU A 74 12.14 -33.10 30.21
CA LEU A 74 11.98 -31.80 29.59
C LEU A 74 11.64 -30.74 30.65
N PRO A 75 12.01 -29.47 30.44
CA PRO A 75 11.47 -28.34 31.19
C PRO A 75 9.94 -28.38 31.30
N LYS A 76 9.40 -28.04 32.47
CA LYS A 76 7.96 -28.16 32.81
C LYS A 76 7.05 -27.46 31.80
N GLU A 77 7.54 -26.40 31.20
CA GLU A 77 6.85 -25.55 30.22
C GLU A 77 6.57 -26.26 28.89
N LEU A 78 7.27 -27.36 28.61
CA LEU A 78 7.20 -28.12 27.35
C LEU A 78 6.58 -29.50 27.51
N GLN A 79 6.49 -29.98 28.75
CA GLN A 79 6.03 -31.33 29.04
C GLN A 79 4.65 -31.55 28.43
N LYS A 80 3.76 -30.57 28.63
CA LYS A 80 2.39 -30.58 28.11
C LYS A 80 2.33 -30.56 26.59
N ASP A 81 3.11 -29.71 25.92
CA ASP A 81 3.08 -29.62 24.46
C ASP A 81 3.63 -30.90 23.80
N VAL A 82 4.64 -31.52 24.41
CA VAL A 82 5.21 -32.78 23.93
C VAL A 82 4.25 -33.95 24.22
N GLU A 83 3.64 -34.01 25.41
CA GLU A 83 2.57 -34.95 25.76
C GLU A 83 1.40 -34.89 24.76
N ASP A 84 0.91 -33.69 24.46
CA ASP A 84 -0.19 -33.47 23.50
C ASP A 84 0.17 -33.96 22.09
N ILE A 85 1.42 -33.75 21.65
CA ILE A 85 1.90 -34.25 20.35
C ILE A 85 2.06 -35.78 20.37
N MET A 86 2.60 -36.33 21.45
CA MET A 86 2.78 -37.78 21.65
C MET A 86 1.44 -38.51 21.62
N GLU A 87 0.45 -38.03 22.38
CA GLU A 87 -0.91 -38.60 22.43
C GLU A 87 -1.59 -38.55 21.06
N ARG A 88 -1.49 -37.41 20.36
CA ARG A 88 -2.14 -37.21 19.06
C ARG A 88 -1.53 -38.03 17.93
N VAL A 89 -0.20 -38.15 17.89
CA VAL A 89 0.52 -38.80 16.78
C VAL A 89 0.81 -40.27 17.10
N GLY A 90 0.55 -40.72 18.34
CA GLY A 90 0.91 -42.05 18.81
C GLY A 90 2.43 -42.26 18.75
N ALA A 91 3.20 -41.22 19.05
CA ALA A 91 4.65 -41.20 18.91
C ALA A 91 5.33 -41.07 20.29
N SER A 92 6.56 -41.57 20.43
CA SER A 92 7.30 -41.44 21.69
C SER A 92 7.90 -40.03 21.88
N CYS A 93 8.25 -39.64 23.11
CA CYS A 93 8.93 -38.38 23.40
C CYS A 93 10.18 -38.19 22.52
N TRP A 94 10.91 -39.29 22.29
CA TRP A 94 12.07 -39.33 21.42
C TRP A 94 11.73 -39.02 19.96
N ASP A 95 10.63 -39.56 19.43
CA ASP A 95 10.22 -39.31 18.04
C ASP A 95 9.82 -37.84 17.81
N VAL A 96 9.26 -37.20 18.83
CA VAL A 96 8.88 -35.77 18.81
C VAL A 96 10.12 -34.87 18.94
N THR A 97 11.08 -35.25 19.77
CA THR A 97 12.24 -34.41 20.12
C THR A 97 13.48 -34.63 19.25
N ARG A 98 13.55 -35.72 18.46
CA ARG A 98 14.71 -35.97 17.57
C ARG A 98 14.98 -34.86 16.55
N GLY A 99 13.95 -34.12 16.14
CA GLY A 99 14.06 -33.02 15.17
C GLY A 99 14.91 -31.84 15.68
N LEU A 100 15.10 -31.74 16.99
CA LEU A 100 15.94 -30.72 17.63
C LEU A 100 17.44 -30.92 17.36
N PHE A 101 17.82 -32.14 17.02
CA PHE A 101 19.19 -32.53 16.68
C PHE A 101 19.42 -32.58 15.16
N THR A 102 18.44 -32.12 14.36
CA THR A 102 18.50 -32.08 12.89
C THR A 102 18.34 -30.65 12.33
N LEU A 103 18.78 -29.63 13.09
CA LEU A 103 18.78 -28.24 12.63
C LEU A 103 19.69 -28.07 11.39
N PRO A 104 19.44 -27.06 10.53
CA PRO A 104 20.34 -26.71 9.43
C PRO A 104 21.75 -26.50 9.93
N ARG A 105 22.73 -26.94 9.14
CA ARG A 105 24.15 -26.96 9.50
C ARG A 105 24.66 -25.61 9.98
N GLU A 106 24.25 -24.52 9.33
CA GLU A 106 24.68 -23.16 9.62
C GLU A 106 24.29 -22.75 11.06
N VAL A 107 23.04 -23.08 11.45
CA VAL A 107 22.52 -22.83 12.81
C VAL A 107 23.15 -23.79 13.81
N ARG A 108 23.15 -25.09 13.49
CA ARG A 108 23.70 -26.14 14.34
C ARG A 108 25.16 -25.86 14.71
N ASN A 109 25.96 -25.38 13.77
CA ASN A 109 27.38 -25.10 13.95
C ASN A 109 27.65 -23.85 14.78
N ALA A 110 26.81 -22.81 14.67
CA ALA A 110 26.88 -21.64 15.56
C ALA A 110 26.50 -22.00 17.00
N LEU A 111 25.64 -23.00 17.18
CA LEU A 111 25.18 -23.47 18.47
C LEU A 111 26.12 -24.48 19.14
N ARG A 112 27.21 -24.91 18.49
CA ARG A 112 28.19 -25.82 19.11
C ARG A 112 29.02 -25.12 20.18
N ALA A 113 29.44 -25.88 21.17
CA ALA A 113 30.36 -25.40 22.20
C ALA A 113 31.72 -25.01 21.58
N PRO A 114 32.46 -24.07 22.18
CA PRO A 114 33.78 -23.67 21.70
C PRO A 114 34.78 -24.83 21.53
N GLU A 115 34.69 -25.84 22.41
CA GLU A 115 35.51 -27.06 22.39
C GLU A 115 34.87 -28.18 21.55
N GLY A 116 33.81 -27.87 20.81
CA GLY A 116 33.08 -28.82 19.99
C GLY A 116 33.77 -29.17 18.67
N LEU A 117 33.64 -30.41 18.23
CA LEU A 117 34.04 -30.84 16.89
C LEU A 117 32.99 -31.78 16.31
N ASP A 118 32.42 -31.39 15.17
CA ASP A 118 31.63 -32.27 14.32
C ASP A 118 32.58 -33.11 13.46
N VAL A 119 32.47 -34.43 13.55
CA VAL A 119 33.23 -35.41 12.76
C VAL A 119 32.25 -36.12 11.83
N ASP A 120 32.13 -35.60 10.61
CA ASP A 120 31.19 -36.08 9.60
C ASP A 120 31.89 -37.02 8.61
N GLN A 121 31.27 -38.16 8.27
CA GLN A 121 31.77 -39.05 7.23
C GLN A 121 31.69 -38.37 5.85
N SER A 122 32.81 -38.35 5.14
CA SER A 122 32.87 -37.78 3.79
C SER A 122 32.40 -38.80 2.76
N MET A 123 31.44 -38.43 1.91
CA MET A 123 30.94 -39.26 0.79
C MET A 123 30.47 -40.66 1.23
N CYS A 124 29.94 -40.78 2.45
CA CYS A 124 29.61 -42.06 3.08
C CYS A 124 28.71 -42.96 2.22
N HIS A 125 27.69 -42.41 1.56
CA HIS A 125 26.80 -43.18 0.66
C HIS A 125 27.56 -43.79 -0.51
N CYS A 126 28.53 -43.06 -1.10
CA CYS A 126 29.34 -43.54 -2.21
C CYS A 126 30.28 -44.66 -1.76
N TYR A 127 30.91 -44.50 -0.60
CA TYR A 127 31.76 -45.54 -0.01
C TYR A 127 30.95 -46.76 0.44
N ALA A 128 29.71 -46.59 0.90
CA ALA A 128 28.81 -47.68 1.27
C ALA A 128 28.39 -48.53 0.06
N GLN A 129 28.18 -47.91 -1.10
CA GLN A 129 27.94 -48.62 -2.35
C GLN A 129 29.20 -49.30 -2.86
N ARG A 130 30.32 -48.58 -2.89
CA ARG A 130 31.59 -49.12 -3.37
C ARG A 130 32.10 -50.29 -2.52
N SER A 131 31.85 -50.29 -1.21
CA SER A 131 32.34 -51.35 -0.32
C SER A 131 31.62 -52.69 -0.46
N ARG A 132 30.41 -52.71 -1.05
CA ARG A 132 29.60 -53.92 -1.22
C ARG A 132 29.55 -54.45 -2.66
N HIS A 133 30.14 -53.72 -3.61
CA HIS A 133 30.19 -54.06 -5.03
C HIS A 133 31.63 -54.24 -5.50
N ALA A 134 31.84 -55.06 -6.53
CA ALA A 134 33.18 -55.33 -7.04
C ALA A 134 33.78 -54.09 -7.74
N PRO A 135 35.12 -53.91 -7.75
CA PRO A 135 35.77 -52.79 -8.41
C PRO A 135 35.42 -52.63 -9.90
N GLU A 136 35.21 -53.72 -10.62
CA GLU A 136 34.81 -53.76 -12.03
C GLU A 136 33.38 -53.26 -12.28
N ASP A 137 32.53 -53.27 -11.24
CA ASP A 137 31.12 -52.87 -11.32
C ASP A 137 30.89 -51.40 -10.97
N THR A 138 31.91 -50.72 -10.45
CA THR A 138 31.83 -49.35 -9.92
C THR A 138 32.76 -48.33 -10.61
N PRO A 139 33.07 -48.42 -11.93
CA PRO A 139 34.03 -47.50 -12.55
C PRO A 139 33.56 -46.03 -12.54
N LYS A 140 32.27 -45.74 -12.71
CA LYS A 140 31.72 -44.38 -12.69
C LYS A 140 31.60 -43.85 -11.26
N LEU A 141 31.20 -44.69 -10.31
CA LEU A 141 31.19 -44.36 -8.89
C LEU A 141 32.59 -44.07 -8.37
N ARG A 142 33.61 -44.85 -8.79
CA ARG A 142 35.01 -44.56 -8.47
C ARG A 142 35.45 -43.21 -9.06
N HIS A 143 35.18 -42.99 -10.34
CA HIS A 143 35.52 -41.72 -10.99
C HIS A 143 34.84 -40.52 -10.30
N TYR A 144 33.58 -40.65 -9.88
CA TYR A 144 32.87 -39.62 -9.12
C TYR A 144 33.52 -39.33 -7.76
N ILE A 145 33.96 -40.38 -7.04
CA ILE A 145 34.64 -40.22 -5.74
C ILE A 145 35.97 -39.47 -5.92
N GLU A 146 36.73 -39.80 -6.96
CA GLU A 146 38.06 -39.23 -7.23
C GLU A 146 38.01 -37.82 -7.85
N ASN A 147 37.01 -37.54 -8.69
CA ASN A 147 36.91 -36.33 -9.52
C ASN A 147 35.60 -35.57 -9.27
N ARG A 148 35.13 -35.56 -8.02
CA ARG A 148 33.81 -35.02 -7.63
C ARG A 148 33.57 -33.60 -8.14
N THR A 149 34.52 -32.70 -7.94
CA THR A 149 34.38 -31.27 -8.31
C THR A 149 34.19 -31.11 -9.82
N GLU A 150 34.93 -31.87 -10.63
CA GLU A 150 34.80 -31.86 -12.09
C GLU A 150 33.45 -32.42 -12.52
N CYS A 151 33.01 -33.54 -11.90
CA CYS A 151 31.72 -34.16 -12.18
C CYS A 151 30.52 -33.25 -11.84
N GLU A 152 30.64 -32.39 -10.82
CA GLU A 152 29.59 -31.49 -10.35
C GLU A 152 29.61 -30.11 -11.05
N ALA A 153 30.71 -29.75 -11.73
CA ALA A 153 30.96 -28.41 -12.26
C ALA A 153 29.88 -27.90 -13.23
N PHE A 154 29.24 -28.80 -13.99
CA PHE A 154 28.28 -28.43 -15.02
C PHE A 154 26.97 -27.81 -14.50
N LEU A 155 26.67 -27.87 -13.20
CA LEU A 155 25.43 -27.32 -12.64
C LEU A 155 25.58 -25.90 -12.09
N ASP A 156 26.82 -25.40 -11.92
CA ASP A 156 27.12 -24.10 -11.30
C ASP A 156 26.47 -23.87 -9.90
N ASP A 157 25.88 -24.92 -9.31
CA ASP A 157 25.21 -24.94 -8.01
C ASP A 157 25.50 -26.29 -7.32
N ARG A 158 26.19 -26.20 -6.18
CA ARG A 158 26.67 -27.36 -5.42
C ARG A 158 25.54 -28.17 -4.78
N ASP A 159 24.45 -27.54 -4.36
CA ASP A 159 23.36 -28.22 -3.68
C ASP A 159 22.42 -28.90 -4.67
N LEU A 160 22.20 -28.30 -5.85
CA LEU A 160 21.57 -28.97 -6.98
C LEU A 160 22.40 -30.17 -7.47
N ALA A 161 23.73 -30.05 -7.51
CA ALA A 161 24.61 -31.16 -7.85
C ALA A 161 24.53 -32.30 -6.82
N LYS A 162 24.51 -31.99 -5.52
CA LYS A 162 24.25 -33.00 -4.48
C LYS A 162 22.88 -33.64 -4.61
N GLU A 163 21.82 -32.86 -4.89
CA GLU A 163 20.45 -33.36 -5.10
C GLU A 163 20.43 -34.38 -6.24
N LEU A 164 21.10 -34.06 -7.36
CA LEU A 164 21.20 -34.93 -8.52
C LEU A 164 21.93 -36.24 -8.19
N PHE A 165 23.20 -36.18 -7.81
CA PHE A 165 24.00 -37.39 -7.64
C PHE A 165 23.50 -38.27 -6.48
N ARG A 166 23.08 -37.67 -5.34
CA ARG A 166 22.44 -38.46 -4.25
C ARG A 166 21.12 -39.06 -4.69
N GLY A 167 20.33 -38.36 -5.50
CA GLY A 167 19.07 -38.88 -6.00
C GLY A 167 19.28 -40.04 -6.98
N LEU A 168 20.26 -39.94 -7.90
CA LEU A 168 20.62 -41.04 -8.82
C LEU A 168 21.09 -42.29 -8.05
N MET A 169 21.83 -42.11 -6.95
CA MET A 169 22.23 -43.21 -6.05
C MET A 169 21.08 -43.81 -5.23
N ASN A 170 19.90 -43.16 -5.18
CA ASN A 170 18.71 -43.60 -4.44
C ASN A 170 17.49 -43.79 -5.38
N THR A 171 17.71 -44.40 -6.55
CA THR A 171 16.67 -44.74 -7.57
C THR A 171 16.10 -43.59 -8.40
N GLY A 172 16.68 -42.39 -8.29
CA GLY A 172 16.36 -41.26 -9.16
C GLY A 172 16.69 -41.57 -10.61
N GLY A 173 15.74 -41.27 -11.50
CA GLY A 173 15.90 -41.44 -12.95
C GLY A 173 15.75 -40.14 -13.72
N GLU A 174 15.34 -40.23 -14.98
CA GLU A 174 15.10 -39.07 -15.84
C GLU A 174 14.19 -37.98 -15.24
N PRO A 175 13.13 -38.29 -14.45
CA PRO A 175 12.32 -37.26 -13.80
C PRO A 175 13.10 -36.38 -12.80
N LEU A 176 14.05 -36.96 -12.06
CA LEU A 176 14.93 -36.22 -11.17
C LEU A 176 15.85 -35.30 -11.98
N ILE A 177 16.45 -35.86 -13.04
CA ILE A 177 17.36 -35.14 -13.93
C ILE A 177 16.66 -33.90 -14.50
N ARG A 178 15.46 -34.08 -15.08
CA ARG A 178 14.66 -32.97 -15.64
C ARG A 178 14.32 -31.91 -14.59
N ARG A 179 13.97 -32.33 -13.38
CA ARG A 179 13.65 -31.40 -12.26
C ARG A 179 14.87 -30.57 -11.87
N VAL A 180 16.04 -31.18 -11.70
CA VAL A 180 17.27 -30.46 -11.32
C VAL A 180 17.70 -29.51 -12.43
N LEU A 181 17.65 -29.95 -13.69
CA LEU A 181 17.97 -29.12 -14.85
C LEU A 181 17.07 -27.90 -14.96
N HIS A 182 15.75 -28.07 -14.77
CA HIS A 182 14.82 -26.95 -14.73
C HIS A 182 15.18 -25.94 -13.63
N LYS A 183 15.55 -26.39 -12.42
CA LYS A 183 16.00 -25.50 -11.35
C LYS A 183 17.32 -24.78 -11.69
N ALA A 184 18.21 -25.43 -12.43
CA ALA A 184 19.47 -24.87 -12.89
C ALA A 184 19.34 -24.01 -14.16
N ASN A 185 18.13 -23.86 -14.71
CA ASN A 185 17.88 -23.23 -16.01
C ASN A 185 18.72 -23.84 -17.16
N LYS A 186 18.88 -25.17 -17.17
CA LYS A 186 19.61 -25.95 -18.18
C LYS A 186 18.69 -26.97 -18.85
N THR A 187 19.12 -27.52 -19.98
CA THR A 187 18.38 -28.52 -20.75
C THR A 187 19.10 -29.88 -20.74
N LEU A 188 18.45 -30.92 -21.28
CA LEU A 188 19.07 -32.24 -21.41
C LEU A 188 20.29 -32.26 -22.35
N GLN A 189 20.40 -31.29 -23.26
CA GLN A 189 21.55 -31.18 -24.17
C GLN A 189 22.82 -30.73 -23.42
N ASP A 190 22.65 -30.04 -22.30
CA ASP A 190 23.73 -29.57 -21.43
C ASP A 190 24.23 -30.67 -20.48
N MET A 191 23.60 -31.86 -20.51
CA MET A 191 23.93 -32.97 -19.61
C MET A 191 25.23 -33.67 -20.03
N PRO A 192 26.24 -33.75 -19.16
CA PRO A 192 27.44 -34.52 -19.46
C PRO A 192 27.10 -35.99 -19.66
N LYS A 193 27.72 -36.61 -20.67
CA LYS A 193 27.60 -38.05 -20.95
C LYS A 193 27.85 -38.91 -19.69
N PHE A 194 28.80 -38.48 -18.85
CA PHE A 194 29.12 -39.11 -17.58
C PHE A 194 27.91 -39.31 -16.66
N VAL A 195 26.99 -38.34 -16.57
CA VAL A 195 25.84 -38.43 -15.65
C VAL A 195 24.87 -39.55 -16.07
N LEU A 196 24.67 -39.73 -17.37
CA LEU A 196 23.85 -40.81 -17.91
C LEU A 196 24.51 -42.17 -17.70
N GLU A 197 25.84 -42.26 -17.92
CA GLU A 197 26.62 -43.45 -17.63
C GLU A 197 26.62 -43.80 -16.14
N PHE A 198 26.68 -42.80 -15.27
CA PHE A 198 26.58 -42.95 -13.82
C PHE A 198 25.20 -43.45 -13.41
N GLN A 199 24.10 -42.89 -13.95
CA GLN A 199 22.74 -43.37 -13.69
C GLN A 199 22.56 -44.85 -14.11
N ALA A 200 23.09 -45.22 -15.26
CA ALA A 200 23.03 -46.60 -15.74
C ALA A 200 23.78 -47.55 -14.80
N GLU A 201 24.98 -47.16 -14.35
CA GLU A 201 25.74 -47.93 -13.35
C GLU A 201 24.95 -48.06 -12.03
N GLN A 202 24.40 -46.97 -11.50
CA GLN A 202 23.61 -47.01 -10.26
C GLN A 202 22.38 -47.92 -10.36
N SER A 203 21.73 -47.95 -11.53
CA SER A 203 20.61 -48.84 -11.80
C SER A 203 21.04 -50.32 -11.83
N ALA A 204 22.22 -50.62 -12.36
CA ALA A 204 22.78 -51.97 -12.37
C ALA A 204 23.19 -52.43 -10.96
N LEU A 205 23.83 -51.55 -10.17
CA LEU A 205 24.19 -51.83 -8.77
C LEU A 205 22.96 -52.12 -7.91
N LEU A 206 21.86 -51.38 -8.13
CA LEU A 206 20.59 -51.65 -7.47
C LEU A 206 20.06 -53.05 -7.77
N GLY A 207 20.13 -53.48 -9.04
CA GLY A 207 19.75 -54.84 -9.43
C GLY A 207 20.59 -55.91 -8.72
N LYS A 208 21.90 -55.67 -8.56
CA LYS A 208 22.81 -56.54 -7.81
C LYS A 208 22.48 -56.59 -6.33
N ASP A 209 22.19 -55.44 -5.70
CA ASP A 209 21.77 -55.39 -4.30
C ASP A 209 20.49 -56.19 -4.05
N VAL A 210 19.50 -56.07 -4.94
CA VAL A 210 18.25 -56.84 -4.88
C VAL A 210 18.52 -58.34 -5.01
N ALA A 211 19.40 -58.74 -5.93
CA ALA A 211 19.78 -60.14 -6.14
C ALA A 211 20.56 -60.73 -4.95
N ASN A 212 21.47 -59.95 -4.36
CA ASN A 212 22.33 -60.37 -3.25
C ASN A 212 21.61 -60.39 -1.90
N HIS A 213 20.49 -59.67 -1.77
CA HIS A 213 19.70 -59.59 -0.54
C HIS A 213 18.22 -59.98 -0.75
N PRO A 214 17.94 -61.23 -1.18
CA PRO A 214 16.59 -61.67 -1.58
C PRO A 214 15.56 -61.67 -0.44
N GLU A 215 16.01 -61.74 0.82
CA GLU A 215 15.12 -61.65 2.00
C GLU A 215 14.67 -60.23 2.29
N LEU A 216 15.56 -59.24 2.13
CA LEU A 216 15.24 -57.83 2.27
C LEU A 216 14.45 -57.32 1.07
N ALA A 217 14.74 -57.81 -0.13
CA ALA A 217 14.04 -57.45 -1.36
C ALA A 217 12.57 -57.88 -1.37
N ARG A 218 12.22 -58.93 -0.62
CA ARG A 218 10.83 -59.35 -0.39
C ARG A 218 10.07 -58.41 0.55
N GLN A 219 10.78 -57.66 1.39
CA GLN A 219 10.18 -56.82 2.44
C GLN A 219 10.20 -55.33 2.08
N LEU A 220 11.13 -54.90 1.22
CA LEU A 220 11.39 -53.50 0.92
C LEU A 220 11.47 -53.27 -0.59
N PRO A 221 10.92 -52.15 -1.10
CA PRO A 221 11.15 -51.77 -2.49
C PRO A 221 12.64 -51.49 -2.73
N PRO A 222 13.16 -51.67 -3.96
CA PRO A 222 14.59 -51.63 -4.27
C PRO A 222 15.32 -50.41 -3.69
N GLY A 223 14.79 -49.20 -3.84
CA GLY A 223 15.43 -47.99 -3.31
C GLY A 223 15.48 -47.91 -1.78
N THR A 224 14.47 -48.46 -1.09
CA THR A 224 14.47 -48.53 0.38
C THR A 224 15.44 -49.59 0.88
N LEU A 225 15.56 -50.72 0.18
CA LEU A 225 16.59 -51.74 0.45
C LEU A 225 17.99 -51.11 0.38
N GLN A 226 18.27 -50.36 -0.70
CA GLN A 226 19.55 -49.70 -0.89
C GLN A 226 19.85 -48.68 0.23
N SER A 227 18.84 -47.91 0.65
CA SER A 227 18.95 -47.00 1.79
C SER A 227 19.27 -47.74 3.08
N VAL A 228 18.65 -48.88 3.35
CA VAL A 228 18.92 -49.69 4.56
C VAL A 228 20.37 -50.20 4.57
N LEU A 229 20.87 -50.72 3.44
CA LEU A 229 22.26 -51.17 3.33
C LEU A 229 23.27 -50.03 3.51
N ASN A 230 22.96 -48.84 2.97
CA ASN A 230 23.78 -47.65 3.18
C ASN A 230 23.81 -47.23 4.66
N GLU A 231 22.65 -47.25 5.33
CA GLU A 231 22.53 -46.90 6.76
C GLU A 231 23.28 -47.89 7.68
N GLU A 232 23.30 -49.19 7.35
CA GLU A 232 24.09 -50.18 8.10
C GLU A 232 25.60 -49.90 8.00
N TYR A 233 26.09 -49.57 6.80
CA TYR A 233 27.49 -49.20 6.60
C TYR A 233 27.85 -47.91 7.35
N GLU A 234 27.03 -46.87 7.21
CA GLU A 234 27.21 -45.60 7.92
C GLU A 234 27.24 -45.81 9.43
N ARG A 235 26.33 -46.64 9.95
CA ARG A 235 26.25 -46.95 11.37
C ARG A 235 27.52 -47.61 11.89
N LYS A 236 28.03 -48.62 11.18
CA LYS A 236 29.27 -49.31 11.55
C LYS A 236 30.42 -48.31 11.70
N ASN A 237 30.54 -47.38 10.76
CA ASN A 237 31.58 -46.37 10.77
C ASN A 237 31.37 -45.32 11.87
N THR A 238 30.16 -44.85 12.08
CA THR A 238 29.85 -43.88 13.15
C THR A 238 30.12 -44.47 14.53
N ASP A 239 29.84 -45.75 14.77
CA ASP A 239 30.15 -46.42 16.05
C ASP A 239 31.67 -46.51 16.28
N LEU A 240 32.46 -46.82 15.24
CA LEU A 240 33.93 -46.81 15.32
C LEU A 240 34.48 -45.40 15.58
N LEU A 241 33.92 -44.39 14.91
CA LEU A 241 34.28 -42.99 15.15
C LEU A 241 33.94 -42.58 16.58
N ALA A 242 32.81 -43.01 17.12
CA ALA A 242 32.41 -42.70 18.49
C ALA A 242 33.35 -43.34 19.52
N GLU A 243 33.74 -44.60 19.31
CA GLU A 243 34.73 -45.28 20.14
C GLU A 243 36.07 -44.54 20.11
N LEU A 244 36.57 -44.18 18.92
CA LEU A 244 37.80 -43.39 18.78
C LEU A 244 37.67 -42.01 19.45
N SER A 245 36.61 -41.26 19.17
CA SER A 245 36.40 -39.92 19.74
C SER A 245 36.27 -39.94 21.25
N SER A 246 35.74 -41.02 21.83
CA SER A 246 35.65 -41.18 23.28
C SER A 246 37.01 -41.22 23.98
N THR A 247 38.11 -41.53 23.26
CA THR A 247 39.47 -41.47 23.83
C THR A 247 40.01 -40.05 23.91
N PHE A 248 39.37 -39.10 23.24
CA PHE A 248 39.77 -37.68 23.20
C PHE A 248 38.84 -36.78 24.03
N GLY A 249 37.57 -37.17 24.20
CA GLY A 249 36.59 -36.37 24.90
C GLY A 249 35.20 -36.99 24.95
N LEU A 250 34.18 -36.21 25.29
CA LEU A 250 32.81 -36.70 25.41
C LEU A 250 32.10 -36.70 24.06
N VAL A 251 31.65 -37.87 23.60
CA VAL A 251 30.72 -37.97 22.46
C VAL A 251 29.34 -37.50 22.90
N ASN A 252 28.97 -36.30 22.50
CA ASN A 252 27.78 -35.60 22.98
C ASN A 252 26.51 -35.98 22.19
N SER A 253 26.62 -36.19 20.88
CA SER A 253 25.47 -36.62 20.06
C SER A 253 25.87 -37.44 18.84
N TYR A 254 25.00 -38.38 18.46
CA TYR A 254 25.02 -39.06 17.17
C TYR A 254 24.17 -38.29 16.18
N GLU A 255 24.69 -38.14 14.96
CA GLU A 255 24.04 -37.42 13.86
C GLU A 255 23.94 -38.32 12.62
N HIS A 256 23.36 -37.81 11.53
CA HIS A 256 23.01 -38.63 10.35
C HIS A 256 24.18 -39.47 9.83
N ASP A 257 25.32 -38.84 9.55
CA ASP A 257 26.54 -39.44 8.99
C ASP A 257 27.79 -39.11 9.83
N GLY A 258 27.62 -38.76 11.10
CA GLY A 258 28.72 -38.28 11.94
C GLY A 258 28.42 -38.26 13.44
N ILE A 259 29.37 -37.74 14.18
CA ILE A 259 29.27 -37.52 15.63
C ILE A 259 29.70 -36.12 15.99
N TYR A 260 29.14 -35.60 17.08
CA TYR A 260 29.60 -34.37 17.72
C TYR A 260 30.31 -34.72 19.02
N CYS A 261 31.59 -34.35 19.12
CA CYS A 261 32.44 -34.61 20.27
C CYS A 261 32.87 -33.30 20.95
N LEU A 262 32.94 -33.31 22.28
CA LEU A 262 33.54 -32.24 23.08
C LEU A 262 34.96 -32.67 23.44
N ALA A 263 35.96 -32.13 22.73
CA ALA A 263 37.37 -32.44 22.92
C ALA A 263 38.19 -31.15 22.87
N MET A 264 39.31 -31.08 23.59
CA MET A 264 40.15 -29.88 23.60
C MET A 264 40.55 -29.49 22.18
N ALA A 265 40.45 -28.20 21.83
CA ALA A 265 40.76 -27.70 20.48
C ALA A 265 42.16 -28.11 19.99
N SER A 266 43.14 -28.20 20.92
CA SER A 266 44.50 -28.67 20.63
C SER A 266 44.57 -30.11 20.13
N GLN A 267 43.55 -30.94 20.38
CA GLN A 267 43.50 -32.36 20.01
C GLN A 267 42.71 -32.61 18.72
N HIS A 268 42.04 -31.60 18.15
CA HIS A 268 41.17 -31.77 16.97
C HIS A 268 41.94 -32.33 15.77
N SER A 269 43.14 -31.82 15.50
CA SER A 269 43.97 -32.27 14.37
C SER A 269 44.39 -33.74 14.49
N GLU A 270 44.74 -34.18 15.70
CA GLU A 270 45.11 -35.58 15.95
C GLU A 270 43.90 -36.51 15.86
N LEU A 271 42.76 -36.11 16.43
CA LEU A 271 41.50 -36.84 16.32
C LEU A 271 41.10 -37.03 14.85
N LEU A 272 41.17 -35.97 14.03
CA LEU A 272 40.83 -36.05 12.61
C LEU A 272 41.82 -36.89 11.82
N ALA A 273 43.12 -36.87 12.15
CA ALA A 273 44.11 -37.72 11.50
C ALA A 273 43.85 -39.21 11.78
N ARG A 274 43.58 -39.57 13.05
CA ARG A 274 43.26 -40.95 13.45
C ARG A 274 41.91 -41.39 12.88
N ALA A 275 40.92 -40.51 12.84
CA ALA A 275 39.61 -40.81 12.25
C ALA A 275 39.72 -41.06 10.74
N ASN A 276 40.49 -40.24 10.01
CA ASN A 276 40.74 -40.43 8.57
C ASN A 276 41.50 -41.72 8.23
N ALA A 277 42.25 -42.28 9.18
CA ALA A 277 42.87 -43.60 9.02
C ALA A 277 41.86 -44.76 9.07
N ILE A 278 40.67 -44.53 9.63
CA ILE A 278 39.58 -45.52 9.71
C ILE A 278 38.58 -45.30 8.58
N VAL A 279 38.05 -44.09 8.46
CA VAL A 279 37.02 -43.70 7.49
C VAL A 279 37.31 -42.28 7.02
N PRO A 280 37.18 -41.95 5.73
CA PRO A 280 37.28 -40.58 5.27
C PRO A 280 36.28 -39.68 6.01
N VAL A 281 36.79 -38.70 6.77
CA VAL A 281 35.98 -37.79 7.59
C VAL A 281 36.36 -36.34 7.34
N LYS A 282 35.39 -35.46 7.58
CA LYS A 282 35.58 -34.02 7.62
C LYS A 282 35.28 -33.51 9.01
N GLY A 283 36.25 -32.79 9.59
CA GLY A 283 36.06 -32.04 10.82
C GLY A 283 35.44 -30.67 10.54
N THR A 284 34.44 -30.28 11.32
CA THR A 284 33.94 -28.91 11.36
C THR A 284 33.89 -28.44 12.81
N GLY A 285 34.67 -27.41 13.14
CA GLY A 285 34.58 -26.74 14.43
C GLY A 285 33.35 -25.82 14.53
N PRO A 286 33.07 -25.25 15.70
CA PRO A 286 31.99 -24.29 15.89
C PRO A 286 32.17 -23.08 14.96
N TRP A 287 31.06 -22.56 14.45
CA TRP A 287 31.07 -21.31 13.70
C TRP A 287 30.85 -20.14 14.64
N SER A 288 31.46 -18.98 14.32
CA SER A 288 30.99 -17.74 14.92
C SER A 288 29.57 -17.43 14.43
N VAL A 289 28.82 -16.66 15.20
CA VAL A 289 27.47 -16.24 14.81
C VAL A 289 27.49 -15.48 13.48
N GLU A 290 28.47 -14.60 13.30
CA GLU A 290 28.68 -13.82 12.08
C GLU A 290 28.95 -14.71 10.87
N THR A 291 29.77 -15.75 11.06
CA THR A 291 30.09 -16.72 10.01
C THR A 291 28.84 -17.49 9.58
N ALA A 292 27.98 -17.86 10.54
CA ALA A 292 26.72 -18.53 10.24
C ALA A 292 25.72 -17.62 9.52
N VAL A 293 25.59 -16.35 9.95
CA VAL A 293 24.74 -15.34 9.31
C VAL A 293 25.17 -15.10 7.86
N GLU A 294 26.47 -14.91 7.63
CA GLU A 294 27.02 -14.68 6.29
C GLU A 294 26.80 -15.89 5.37
N ALA A 295 27.01 -17.11 5.87
CA ALA A 295 26.73 -18.32 5.12
C ALA A 295 25.24 -18.44 4.73
N LEU A 296 24.32 -17.99 5.60
CA LEU A 296 22.89 -17.97 5.29
C LEU A 296 22.54 -16.88 4.26
N ARG A 297 23.15 -15.69 4.35
CA ARG A 297 23.00 -14.61 3.35
C ARG A 297 23.41 -15.06 1.96
N GLN A 298 24.58 -15.68 1.84
CA GLN A 298 25.09 -16.21 0.58
C GLN A 298 24.21 -17.34 0.02
N ARG A 299 23.68 -18.20 0.90
CA ARG A 299 22.79 -19.29 0.49
C ARG A 299 21.43 -18.77 0.01
N PHE A 300 21.00 -17.61 0.50
CA PHE A 300 19.66 -17.08 0.25
C PHE A 300 19.67 -15.59 -0.15
N PRO A 301 20.26 -15.28 -1.33
CA PRO A 301 20.48 -13.90 -1.78
C PRO A 301 19.20 -13.17 -2.17
N SER A 302 18.09 -13.89 -2.40
CA SER A 302 16.81 -13.33 -2.80
C SER A 302 15.92 -12.85 -1.64
N LEU A 303 16.43 -12.91 -0.40
CA LEU A 303 15.73 -12.42 0.79
C LEU A 303 16.21 -11.00 1.09
N SER A 304 15.29 -10.11 1.46
CA SER A 304 15.65 -8.79 2.01
C SER A 304 16.14 -8.99 3.43
N TRP A 305 17.42 -8.74 3.71
CA TRP A 305 18.03 -8.94 5.03
C TRP A 305 17.97 -7.69 5.93
N ASP A 306 17.43 -6.58 5.41
CA ASP A 306 17.52 -5.24 6.01
C ASP A 306 16.15 -4.67 6.48
N GLU A 307 15.07 -5.46 6.45
CA GLU A 307 13.71 -5.05 6.84
C GLU A 307 13.24 -5.75 8.13
N VAL A 308 12.55 -5.00 9.02
CA VAL A 308 12.12 -5.45 10.36
C VAL A 308 10.61 -5.70 10.45
N ASP A 309 10.18 -6.84 11.01
CA ASP A 309 8.79 -7.19 11.37
C ASP A 309 8.57 -7.14 12.89
N GLU A 310 8.07 -6.00 13.37
CA GLU A 310 7.87 -5.69 14.79
C GLU A 310 6.77 -6.51 15.49
N HIS A 311 5.94 -7.26 14.75
CA HIS A 311 4.74 -7.92 15.30
C HIS A 311 4.83 -9.46 15.33
N TRP A 312 5.96 -10.03 14.91
CA TRP A 312 6.14 -11.48 14.72
C TRP A 312 5.92 -12.32 15.99
N GLU A 313 6.50 -11.91 17.13
CA GLU A 313 6.46 -12.68 18.38
C GLU A 313 5.02 -12.88 18.86
N LEU A 314 4.24 -11.79 18.85
CA LEU A 314 2.82 -11.79 19.19
C LEU A 314 2.00 -12.66 18.23
N GLN A 315 2.29 -12.62 16.93
CA GLN A 315 1.62 -13.48 15.94
C GLN A 315 1.89 -14.97 16.18
N GLN A 316 3.10 -15.36 16.58
CA GLN A 316 3.43 -16.76 16.85
C GLN A 316 2.76 -17.29 18.13
N GLU A 317 2.73 -16.50 19.21
CA GLU A 317 2.00 -16.86 20.42
C GLU A 317 0.51 -17.11 20.13
N LYS A 318 -0.10 -16.25 19.30
CA LYS A 318 -1.49 -16.40 18.87
C LYS A 318 -1.70 -17.60 17.96
N CYS A 319 -0.78 -17.90 17.03
CA CYS A 319 -0.80 -19.13 16.23
C CYS A 319 -0.79 -20.39 17.10
N MET A 320 0.07 -20.43 18.13
CA MET A 320 0.17 -21.55 19.06
C MET A 320 -1.10 -21.71 19.89
N GLU A 321 -1.69 -20.61 20.36
CA GLU A 321 -2.95 -20.64 21.11
C GLU A 321 -4.14 -21.04 20.22
N ILE A 322 -4.23 -20.58 18.97
CA ILE A 322 -5.24 -21.05 18.00
C ILE A 322 -5.14 -22.56 17.84
N ARG A 323 -3.91 -23.06 17.63
CA ARG A 323 -3.66 -24.48 17.45
C ARG A 323 -4.08 -25.25 18.68
N ARG A 324 -3.66 -24.84 19.88
CA ARG A 324 -4.05 -25.46 21.15
C ARG A 324 -5.57 -25.51 21.33
N ARG A 325 -6.26 -24.38 21.14
CA ARG A 325 -7.73 -24.31 21.30
C ARG A 325 -8.48 -25.12 20.24
N CYS A 326 -8.00 -25.11 19.00
CA CYS A 326 -8.51 -25.95 17.91
C CYS A 326 -8.34 -27.45 18.24
N LEU A 327 -7.16 -27.85 18.74
CA LEU A 327 -6.85 -29.23 19.12
C LEU A 327 -7.70 -29.74 20.28
N HIS A 328 -8.07 -28.88 21.23
CA HIS A 328 -8.94 -29.26 22.35
C HIS A 328 -10.44 -29.04 22.08
N GLY A 329 -10.85 -28.80 20.82
CA GLY A 329 -12.26 -28.60 20.46
C GLY A 329 -12.92 -27.39 21.14
N GLN A 330 -12.14 -26.41 21.57
CA GLN A 330 -12.64 -25.27 22.33
C GLN A 330 -13.35 -24.26 21.42
N LYS A 331 -14.56 -23.86 21.80
CA LYS A 331 -15.48 -23.06 20.95
C LYS A 331 -15.04 -21.62 20.63
N ASN A 332 -13.95 -21.13 21.24
CA ASN A 332 -13.53 -19.71 21.20
C ASN A 332 -12.25 -19.42 20.41
N PHE A 333 -11.64 -20.41 19.73
CA PHE A 333 -10.47 -20.16 18.87
C PHE A 333 -10.73 -19.24 17.66
N PRO A 334 -11.95 -19.14 17.07
CA PRO A 334 -12.17 -18.29 15.89
C PRO A 334 -11.89 -16.80 16.11
N LYS A 335 -11.98 -16.30 17.36
CA LYS A 335 -11.64 -14.91 17.70
C LYS A 335 -10.14 -14.62 17.56
N LEU A 336 -9.30 -15.64 17.70
CA LEU A 336 -7.85 -15.52 17.58
C LEU A 336 -7.39 -15.55 16.12
N LEU A 337 -8.20 -16.07 15.19
CA LEU A 337 -7.88 -16.11 13.74
C LEU A 337 -7.75 -14.72 13.12
N ALA A 338 -8.46 -13.71 13.66
CA ALA A 338 -8.39 -12.33 13.20
C ALA A 338 -6.96 -11.75 13.29
N ASP A 339 -6.15 -12.27 14.21
CA ASP A 339 -4.79 -11.79 14.46
C ASP A 339 -3.70 -12.51 13.63
N VAL A 340 -4.07 -13.50 12.79
CA VAL A 340 -3.13 -14.52 12.24
C VAL A 340 -3.22 -14.71 10.70
N VAL A 341 -4.03 -13.93 9.97
CA VAL A 341 -4.19 -14.06 8.51
C VAL A 341 -2.89 -13.70 7.73
N PRO A 342 -2.27 -14.57 6.86
CA PRO A 342 -0.94 -14.36 6.27
C PRO A 342 -0.85 -14.20 4.71
N TYR A 343 0.39 -14.10 4.14
CA TYR A 343 0.90 -13.34 2.96
C TYR A 343 1.11 -14.05 1.55
N HIS A 344 0.86 -13.37 0.39
CA HIS A 344 1.21 -13.62 -1.04
C HIS A 344 2.35 -12.75 -1.64
N ARG A 345 3.14 -13.27 -2.59
CA ARG A 345 4.32 -12.59 -3.21
C ARG A 345 4.08 -12.01 -4.62
N LEU A 346 4.51 -10.76 -4.86
CA LEU A 346 4.64 -10.10 -6.18
C LEU A 346 6.13 -9.85 -6.52
N ALA A 347 6.42 -9.29 -7.71
CA ALA A 347 7.78 -8.99 -8.19
C ALA A 347 8.62 -8.12 -7.21
N SER A 348 7.97 -7.40 -6.30
CA SER A 348 8.54 -6.52 -5.26
C SER A 348 8.64 -7.12 -3.84
N GLY A 349 8.16 -8.35 -3.59
CA GLY A 349 8.20 -8.95 -2.23
C GLY A 349 6.93 -9.68 -1.81
N TYR A 350 6.85 -10.10 -0.54
CA TYR A 350 5.70 -10.81 0.07
C TYR A 350 4.73 -9.81 0.78
N MET A 351 3.40 -9.97 0.65
CA MET A 351 2.29 -9.14 1.18
C MET A 351 1.20 -9.99 1.85
N VAL A 352 0.49 -9.62 2.94
CA VAL A 352 -0.61 -10.45 3.53
C VAL A 352 -1.61 -10.78 2.41
N LYS A 353 -2.17 -11.99 2.32
CA LYS A 353 -3.44 -12.21 1.63
C LYS A 353 -4.47 -11.46 2.45
N GLU A 354 -4.57 -10.17 2.16
CA GLU A 354 -5.72 -9.34 2.41
C GLU A 354 -5.97 -9.13 3.92
N VAL A 355 -5.43 -8.04 4.47
CA VAL A 355 -6.04 -7.42 5.65
C VAL A 355 -7.41 -7.01 5.14
N PHE A 356 -8.40 -7.88 5.26
CA PHE A 356 -9.74 -7.58 4.83
C PHE A 356 -10.55 -7.20 6.05
N LYS A 357 -11.38 -6.18 5.89
CA LYS A 357 -12.34 -5.81 6.92
C LYS A 357 -13.74 -6.07 6.40
N ALA A 358 -14.51 -6.80 7.18
CA ALA A 358 -15.92 -7.06 6.90
C ALA A 358 -16.74 -5.89 7.45
N VAL A 359 -17.46 -5.21 6.57
CA VAL A 359 -18.33 -4.10 6.92
C VAL A 359 -19.78 -4.55 6.73
N PRO A 360 -20.64 -4.46 7.76
CA PRO A 360 -22.05 -4.79 7.59
C PRO A 360 -22.69 -3.76 6.66
N VAL A 361 -23.36 -4.28 5.63
CA VAL A 361 -24.18 -3.50 4.70
C VAL A 361 -25.65 -3.66 5.12
N ARG A 362 -26.06 -4.88 5.54
CA ARG A 362 -27.35 -5.25 6.17
C ARG A 362 -27.16 -6.44 7.13
N GLU A 363 -28.23 -6.84 7.86
CA GLU A 363 -28.24 -8.06 8.71
C GLU A 363 -27.71 -9.32 7.99
N ASP A 364 -27.85 -9.38 6.65
CA ASP A 364 -27.51 -10.53 5.80
C ASP A 364 -26.42 -10.26 4.73
N LYS A 365 -25.84 -9.05 4.65
CA LYS A 365 -24.85 -8.68 3.60
C LYS A 365 -23.60 -8.02 4.15
N MET A 366 -22.44 -8.47 3.67
CA MET A 366 -21.12 -7.93 4.01
C MET A 366 -20.46 -7.27 2.80
N CYS A 367 -19.75 -6.17 3.03
CA CYS A 367 -18.75 -5.63 2.12
C CYS A 367 -17.37 -6.03 2.63
N LEU A 368 -16.54 -6.64 1.78
CA LEU A 368 -15.14 -6.88 2.11
C LEU A 368 -14.31 -5.73 1.55
N MET A 369 -13.48 -5.16 2.42
CA MET A 369 -12.49 -4.15 2.07
C MET A 369 -11.12 -4.79 2.01
N PHE A 370 -10.25 -4.40 1.08
CA PHE A 370 -8.94 -5.02 0.83
C PHE A 370 -7.86 -3.95 0.72
N PHE A 371 -6.68 -4.19 1.31
CA PHE A 371 -5.54 -3.29 1.14
C PHE A 371 -4.74 -3.66 -0.12
N VAL A 372 -4.88 -2.85 -1.18
CA VAL A 372 -4.30 -3.07 -2.52
C VAL A 372 -3.68 -1.77 -3.01
N ASP A 373 -2.49 -1.83 -3.61
CA ASP A 373 -1.78 -0.66 -4.15
C ASP A 373 -1.67 0.50 -3.14
N GLY A 374 -1.34 0.15 -1.89
CA GLY A 374 -1.15 1.11 -0.81
C GLY A 374 -2.43 1.73 -0.26
N CYS A 375 -3.63 1.24 -0.58
CA CYS A 375 -4.88 1.82 -0.05
C CYS A 375 -6.00 0.77 0.09
N TRP A 376 -7.03 1.11 0.84
CA TRP A 376 -8.19 0.26 1.09
C TRP A 376 -9.22 0.35 -0.03
N ARG A 377 -9.59 -0.79 -0.61
CA ARG A 377 -10.51 -0.91 -1.74
C ARG A 377 -11.71 -1.76 -1.38
N ASP A 378 -12.88 -1.37 -1.87
CA ASP A 378 -14.10 -2.17 -1.85
C ASP A 378 -13.98 -3.25 -2.95
N GLN A 379 -14.33 -4.49 -2.64
CA GLN A 379 -14.60 -5.50 -3.67
C GLN A 379 -16.12 -5.63 -3.82
N ALA A 380 -16.64 -5.19 -4.95
CA ALA A 380 -18.03 -5.42 -5.33
C ALA A 380 -18.30 -6.93 -5.37
N ALA A 381 -19.09 -7.42 -4.40
CA ALA A 381 -19.58 -8.79 -4.29
C ALA A 381 -18.53 -9.89 -4.07
N ALA A 382 -17.73 -9.80 -3.01
CA ALA A 382 -17.05 -10.99 -2.50
C ALA A 382 -18.10 -12.00 -1.98
N SER A 383 -18.24 -13.14 -2.65
CA SER A 383 -19.10 -14.24 -2.20
C SER A 383 -18.55 -14.86 -0.92
N ALA A 384 -19.43 -15.49 -0.13
CA ALA A 384 -19.05 -16.25 1.07
C ALA A 384 -17.91 -17.26 0.80
N SER A 385 -17.79 -17.76 -0.44
CA SER A 385 -16.72 -18.65 -0.89
C SER A 385 -15.32 -18.02 -0.85
N ALA A 386 -15.17 -16.71 -1.15
CA ALA A 386 -13.86 -16.05 -1.10
C ALA A 386 -13.32 -15.98 0.33
N LEU A 387 -14.22 -15.71 1.29
CA LEU A 387 -13.92 -15.70 2.71
C LEU A 387 -13.61 -17.10 3.25
N GLU A 388 -14.35 -18.12 2.79
CA GLU A 388 -14.06 -19.53 3.09
C GLU A 388 -12.68 -19.97 2.59
N ASP A 389 -12.27 -19.56 1.39
CA ASP A 389 -10.96 -19.89 0.83
C ASP A 389 -9.82 -19.18 1.57
N ILE A 390 -10.01 -17.92 2.01
CA ILE A 390 -9.03 -17.22 2.85
C ILE A 390 -8.90 -17.91 4.21
N VAL A 391 -10.01 -18.18 4.91
CA VAL A 391 -9.99 -18.87 6.20
C VAL A 391 -9.36 -20.26 6.09
N ARG A 392 -9.60 -20.98 4.98
CA ARG A 392 -8.99 -22.27 4.67
C ARG A 392 -7.47 -22.15 4.55
N ASP A 393 -6.96 -21.18 3.80
CA ASP A 393 -5.52 -20.96 3.64
C ASP A 393 -4.83 -20.58 4.97
N VAL A 394 -5.48 -19.75 5.80
CA VAL A 394 -5.01 -19.38 7.14
C VAL A 394 -4.90 -20.61 8.06
N LEU A 395 -5.93 -21.46 8.06
CA LEU A 395 -5.94 -22.70 8.85
C LEU A 395 -4.89 -23.69 8.36
N ILE A 396 -4.68 -23.81 7.04
CA ILE A 396 -3.63 -24.64 6.45
C ILE A 396 -2.24 -24.16 6.91
N ASN A 397 -2.01 -22.85 6.90
CA ASN A 397 -0.74 -22.25 7.31
C ASN A 397 -0.52 -22.33 8.84
N ALA A 398 -1.55 -22.11 9.66
CA ALA A 398 -1.45 -22.15 11.12
C ALA A 398 -1.30 -23.58 11.68
N ILE A 399 -1.86 -24.60 11.00
CA ILE A 399 -1.88 -25.99 11.49
C ILE A 399 -0.71 -26.83 10.92
N GLY A 400 -0.14 -26.42 9.78
CA GLY A 400 0.99 -27.09 9.11
C GLY A 400 0.60 -28.40 8.39
N ARG A 401 1.58 -29.06 7.74
CA ARG A 401 1.36 -30.34 7.02
C ARG A 401 0.88 -31.45 7.98
N TYR A 402 -0.43 -31.63 8.04
CA TYR A 402 -1.07 -32.81 8.63
C TYR A 402 -0.89 -34.01 7.68
N LYS A 403 -0.64 -35.20 8.23
CA LYS A 403 -0.38 -36.44 7.46
C LYS A 403 -1.65 -37.20 7.04
N GLY A 404 -2.84 -36.78 7.49
CA GLY A 404 -4.12 -37.30 7.00
C GLY A 404 -4.70 -36.44 5.88
N ASP A 405 -5.67 -36.98 5.13
CA ASP A 405 -6.40 -36.24 4.10
C ASP A 405 -7.02 -34.97 4.69
N LEU A 406 -6.36 -33.83 4.43
CA LEU A 406 -6.82 -32.48 4.75
C LEU A 406 -8.30 -32.23 4.40
N PRO A 407 -8.82 -32.76 3.27
CA PRO A 407 -10.23 -32.61 2.92
C PRO A 407 -11.20 -33.16 3.96
N VAL A 408 -10.85 -34.19 4.73
CA VAL A 408 -11.77 -34.82 5.71
C VAL A 408 -11.91 -33.97 6.97
N VAL A 409 -10.80 -33.42 7.48
CA VAL A 409 -10.83 -32.50 8.64
C VAL A 409 -11.51 -31.18 8.24
N VAL A 410 -11.20 -30.65 7.07
CA VAL A 410 -11.84 -29.43 6.54
C VAL A 410 -13.33 -29.65 6.25
N HIS A 411 -13.74 -30.83 5.76
CA HIS A 411 -15.16 -31.17 5.60
C HIS A 411 -15.89 -31.31 6.95
N GLN A 412 -15.26 -31.93 7.95
CA GLN A 412 -15.80 -32.03 9.30
C GLN A 412 -15.88 -30.66 10.00
N MET A 413 -14.99 -29.74 9.63
CA MET A 413 -14.98 -28.36 10.10
C MET A 413 -15.91 -27.44 9.30
N HIS A 414 -16.44 -27.81 8.13
CA HIS A 414 -17.33 -26.96 7.31
C HIS A 414 -18.52 -26.36 8.10
N PRO A 415 -19.24 -27.11 8.97
CA PRO A 415 -20.27 -26.52 9.84
C PRO A 415 -19.69 -25.57 10.89
N GLN A 416 -18.47 -25.84 11.37
CA GLN A 416 -17.75 -25.01 12.33
C GLN A 416 -17.14 -23.76 11.69
N VAL A 417 -16.76 -23.81 10.41
CA VAL A 417 -16.31 -22.68 9.58
C VAL A 417 -17.49 -21.78 9.27
N ALA A 418 -18.64 -22.32 8.86
CA ALA A 418 -19.88 -21.54 8.73
C ALA A 418 -20.31 -20.89 10.06
N THR A 419 -20.20 -21.62 11.18
CA THR A 419 -20.44 -21.08 12.53
C THR A 419 -19.37 -20.06 12.93
N ALA A 420 -18.11 -20.26 12.54
CA ALA A 420 -17.01 -19.33 12.76
C ALA A 420 -17.23 -18.06 11.95
N LEU A 421 -17.70 -18.13 10.70
CA LEU A 421 -18.09 -16.98 9.89
C LEU A 421 -19.25 -16.22 10.54
N GLN A 422 -20.27 -16.92 11.04
CA GLN A 422 -21.36 -16.32 11.84
C GLN A 422 -20.90 -15.71 13.18
N ARG A 423 -19.82 -16.21 13.80
CA ARG A 423 -19.27 -15.66 15.07
C ARG A 423 -18.20 -14.60 14.86
N MET A 424 -17.43 -14.71 13.78
CA MET A 424 -16.53 -13.69 13.24
C MET A 424 -17.33 -12.49 12.72
N ASN A 425 -18.65 -12.67 12.49
CA ASN A 425 -19.64 -11.62 12.28
C ASN A 425 -19.66 -10.52 13.37
N GLY A 426 -18.98 -10.75 14.51
CA GLY A 426 -18.76 -9.72 15.54
C GLY A 426 -17.29 -9.40 15.85
N GLY A 427 -16.33 -10.09 15.23
CA GLY A 427 -14.89 -9.98 15.56
C GLY A 427 -14.02 -9.42 14.43
N LEU A 428 -14.39 -9.63 13.16
CA LEU A 428 -13.80 -8.96 11.99
C LEU A 428 -14.47 -7.60 11.72
N PHE A 429 -15.38 -7.21 12.61
CA PHE A 429 -16.30 -6.09 12.49
C PHE A 429 -15.71 -4.93 13.26
N ASP A 430 -15.12 -4.02 12.52
CA ASP A 430 -14.54 -2.82 13.07
C ASP A 430 -15.28 -1.64 12.45
N MET A 431 -16.51 -1.41 12.92
CA MET A 431 -17.31 -0.28 12.47
C MET A 431 -16.61 1.04 12.81
N SER A 432 -15.89 1.10 13.94
CA SER A 432 -15.03 2.23 14.29
C SER A 432 -14.01 2.53 13.20
N TRP A 433 -13.34 1.52 12.66
CA TRP A 433 -12.41 1.70 11.55
C TRP A 433 -13.11 2.00 10.23
N HIS A 434 -14.25 1.39 9.94
CA HIS A 434 -14.98 1.70 8.71
C HIS A 434 -15.41 3.17 8.68
N LEU A 435 -15.81 3.70 9.84
CA LEU A 435 -16.12 5.11 10.03
C LEU A 435 -14.85 5.99 10.01
N SER A 436 -13.68 5.46 10.36
CA SER A 436 -12.41 6.20 10.27
C SER A 436 -11.83 6.29 8.85
N LEU A 437 -12.32 5.48 7.89
CA LEU A 437 -11.87 5.54 6.50
C LEU A 437 -11.94 6.95 5.91
N ASP A 438 -10.83 7.43 5.37
CA ASP A 438 -10.68 8.79 4.85
C ASP A 438 -11.23 9.88 5.81
N GLY A 439 -11.17 9.61 7.11
CA GLY A 439 -11.60 10.51 8.17
C GLY A 439 -10.53 11.56 8.50
N ASP A 440 -10.78 12.35 9.54
CA ASP A 440 -9.89 13.45 9.94
C ASP A 440 -8.48 12.95 10.31
N ASP A 441 -8.37 11.77 10.92
CA ASP A 441 -7.07 11.17 11.28
C ASP A 441 -6.19 10.88 10.04
N THR A 442 -6.77 10.85 8.85
CA THR A 442 -6.03 10.62 7.59
C THR A 442 -5.88 11.87 6.73
N ARG A 443 -6.39 13.02 7.19
CA ARG A 443 -6.32 14.31 6.48
C ARG A 443 -4.89 14.71 6.12
N HIS A 444 -3.93 14.39 6.98
CA HIS A 444 -2.52 14.67 6.74
C HIS A 444 -1.84 13.69 5.76
N ILE A 445 -2.54 12.70 5.21
CA ILE A 445 -1.97 11.61 4.40
C ILE A 445 -2.32 11.79 2.92
N PHE A 446 -1.35 12.17 2.10
CA PHE A 446 -1.50 12.22 0.65
C PHE A 446 -0.83 10.99 0.01
N ALA A 447 -1.62 9.96 -0.32
CA ALA A 447 -1.13 8.67 -0.80
C ALA A 447 -0.91 8.63 -2.32
N TYR A 448 0.07 7.84 -2.75
CA TYR A 448 0.45 7.56 -4.14
C TYR A 448 0.16 6.10 -4.49
N ASN A 449 0.15 5.76 -5.78
CA ASN A 449 -0.17 4.38 -6.23
C ASN A 449 1.04 3.42 -6.20
N ASP A 450 2.22 3.91 -5.83
CA ASP A 450 3.44 3.13 -5.63
C ASP A 450 3.56 2.55 -4.21
N GLY A 451 2.52 2.70 -3.38
CA GLY A 451 2.52 2.24 -2.00
C GLY A 451 3.20 3.20 -1.02
N THR A 452 3.45 4.45 -1.41
CA THR A 452 3.96 5.49 -0.51
C THR A 452 2.93 6.58 -0.24
N PHE A 453 3.15 7.39 0.79
CA PHE A 453 2.40 8.62 1.04
C PHE A 453 3.30 9.72 1.54
N GLN A 454 2.89 10.97 1.32
CA GLN A 454 3.47 12.12 2.01
C GLN A 454 2.62 12.52 3.21
N ASP A 455 3.28 12.67 4.36
CA ASP A 455 2.69 13.27 5.55
C ASP A 455 2.72 14.79 5.41
N THR A 456 1.59 15.44 5.19
CA THR A 456 1.54 16.89 4.87
C THR A 456 1.95 17.78 6.04
N ARG A 457 2.15 17.23 7.24
CA ARG A 457 2.68 17.96 8.41
C ARG A 457 4.18 18.25 8.29
N ASP A 458 4.93 17.41 7.59
CA ASP A 458 6.39 17.56 7.42
C ASP A 458 6.87 17.28 5.98
N TYR A 459 5.95 16.89 5.10
CA TYR A 459 6.17 16.45 3.71
C TYR A 459 7.11 15.26 3.55
N THR A 460 7.34 14.50 4.63
CA THR A 460 8.16 13.28 4.58
C THR A 460 7.43 12.16 3.85
N LEU A 461 8.16 11.43 3.01
CA LEU A 461 7.64 10.27 2.29
C LEU A 461 7.74 9.04 3.19
N LYS A 462 6.62 8.34 3.38
CA LYS A 462 6.50 7.16 4.25
C LYS A 462 5.82 6.01 3.48
N PRO A 463 6.11 4.74 3.80
CA PRO A 463 5.41 3.61 3.20
C PRO A 463 3.97 3.53 3.71
N MET A 464 3.02 3.20 2.83
CA MET A 464 1.65 2.88 3.20
C MET A 464 1.61 1.52 3.93
N HIS A 465 0.79 1.42 4.97
CA HIS A 465 0.58 0.21 5.77
C HIS A 465 -0.91 -0.01 6.00
N PRO A 466 -1.42 -1.26 6.11
CA PRO A 466 -2.84 -1.54 6.34
C PRO A 466 -3.47 -0.85 7.57
N GLY A 467 -2.67 -0.46 8.56
CA GLY A 467 -3.12 0.33 9.71
C GLY A 467 -3.62 1.74 9.34
N ILE A 468 -3.32 2.24 8.14
CA ILE A 468 -3.73 3.56 7.65
C ILE A 468 -5.08 3.43 6.93
N PRO A 469 -6.17 4.02 7.43
CA PRO A 469 -7.51 3.84 6.89
C PRO A 469 -7.78 4.78 5.70
N VAL A 470 -6.97 4.73 4.65
CA VAL A 470 -7.14 5.55 3.43
C VAL A 470 -7.62 4.70 2.27
N THR A 471 -8.64 5.16 1.54
CA THR A 471 -9.18 4.48 0.34
C THR A 471 -8.84 5.16 -0.98
N ARG A 472 -8.15 6.31 -0.93
CA ARG A 472 -7.83 7.18 -2.06
C ARG A 472 -6.32 7.25 -2.29
N ASN A 473 -5.90 7.34 -3.54
CA ASN A 473 -4.54 7.71 -3.89
C ASN A 473 -4.50 8.69 -5.08
N ALA A 474 -3.33 9.25 -5.35
CA ALA A 474 -3.10 10.22 -6.41
C ALA A 474 -3.14 9.63 -7.84
N ASP A 475 -3.35 8.32 -7.98
CA ASP A 475 -3.28 7.58 -9.26
C ASP A 475 -1.98 7.85 -10.04
N ARG A 476 -0.88 8.00 -9.31
CA ARG A 476 0.47 8.17 -9.86
C ARG A 476 1.52 7.86 -8.78
N PRO A 477 2.74 7.47 -9.17
CA PRO A 477 3.84 7.35 -8.23
C PRO A 477 4.31 8.73 -7.75
N TYR A 478 5.06 8.75 -6.65
CA TYR A 478 5.74 9.95 -6.20
C TYR A 478 6.91 10.28 -7.16
N PRO A 479 6.96 11.48 -7.78
CA PRO A 479 7.95 11.80 -8.81
C PRO A 479 9.31 12.24 -8.23
N GLY A 480 9.86 11.47 -7.29
CA GLY A 480 11.05 11.86 -6.51
C GLY A 480 12.30 12.17 -7.34
N ALA A 481 12.58 11.38 -8.39
CA ALA A 481 13.73 11.62 -9.27
C ALA A 481 13.60 12.95 -10.04
N LEU A 482 12.41 13.23 -10.59
CA LEU A 482 12.15 14.47 -11.35
C LEU A 482 12.15 15.70 -10.45
N ILE A 483 11.69 15.56 -9.20
CA ILE A 483 11.78 16.63 -8.19
C ILE A 483 13.26 16.96 -7.93
N ALA A 484 14.10 15.95 -7.67
CA ALA A 484 15.52 16.15 -7.41
C ALA A 484 16.25 16.83 -8.59
N GLU A 485 15.89 16.51 -9.83
CA GLU A 485 16.42 17.19 -11.03
C GLU A 485 16.05 18.68 -11.06
N LEU A 486 14.82 19.03 -10.71
CA LEU A 486 14.37 20.43 -10.67
C LEU A 486 15.04 21.20 -9.53
N GLU A 487 15.14 20.61 -8.34
CA GLU A 487 15.82 21.20 -7.18
C GLU A 487 17.32 21.41 -7.44
N ALA A 488 17.97 20.48 -8.15
CA ALA A 488 19.36 20.63 -8.59
C ALA A 488 19.51 21.83 -9.54
N LYS A 489 18.64 21.96 -10.55
CA LYS A 489 18.65 23.12 -11.47
C LYS A 489 18.43 24.45 -10.75
N MET A 490 17.51 24.50 -9.77
CA MET A 490 17.32 25.68 -8.94
C MET A 490 18.59 26.03 -8.16
N THR A 491 19.26 25.03 -7.61
CA THR A 491 20.51 25.21 -6.86
C THR A 491 21.66 25.70 -7.75
N GLU A 492 21.79 25.16 -8.96
CA GLU A 492 22.78 25.62 -9.96
C GLU A 492 22.57 27.09 -10.35
N GLU A 493 21.33 27.52 -10.45
CA GLU A 493 20.94 28.92 -10.67
C GLU A 493 21.00 29.76 -9.38
N GLY A 494 21.39 29.19 -8.23
CA GLY A 494 21.47 29.90 -6.96
C GLY A 494 20.11 30.41 -6.46
N LEU A 495 19.01 29.73 -6.80
CA LEU A 495 17.66 30.05 -6.37
C LEU A 495 17.25 29.19 -5.17
N ASN A 496 16.72 29.84 -4.14
CA ASN A 496 16.08 29.16 -3.01
C ASN A 496 14.60 29.54 -2.96
N LEU A 497 13.71 28.58 -3.25
CA LEU A 497 12.27 28.86 -3.34
C LEU A 497 11.70 29.34 -2.00
N ALA A 498 12.11 28.76 -0.88
CA ALA A 498 11.61 29.14 0.45
C ALA A 498 11.99 30.58 0.80
N GLU A 499 13.21 31.01 0.47
CA GLU A 499 13.64 32.40 0.66
C GLU A 499 12.87 33.37 -0.23
N ILE A 500 12.66 33.02 -1.51
CA ILE A 500 11.86 33.80 -2.45
C ILE A 500 10.43 33.95 -1.94
N LEU A 501 9.79 32.86 -1.50
CA LEU A 501 8.43 32.89 -0.95
C LEU A 501 8.35 33.66 0.37
N THR A 502 9.40 33.65 1.18
CA THR A 502 9.50 34.50 2.38
C THR A 502 9.48 35.98 2.01
N ARG A 503 10.21 36.37 0.96
CA ARG A 503 10.19 37.75 0.44
C ARG A 503 8.81 38.13 -0.15
N VAL A 504 8.17 37.22 -0.89
CA VAL A 504 6.78 37.38 -1.37
C VAL A 504 5.85 37.64 -0.18
N LYS A 505 5.82 36.75 0.81
CA LYS A 505 4.97 36.89 2.01
C LYS A 505 5.22 38.21 2.73
N THR A 506 6.48 38.59 2.91
CA THR A 506 6.86 39.82 3.61
C THR A 506 6.35 41.06 2.89
N GLN A 507 6.56 41.16 1.56
CA GLN A 507 6.11 42.32 0.78
C GLN A 507 4.58 42.39 0.73
N GLU A 508 3.88 41.26 0.55
CA GLU A 508 2.42 41.24 0.51
C GLU A 508 1.79 41.63 1.85
N MET A 509 2.26 41.05 2.95
CA MET A 509 1.73 41.35 4.28
C MET A 509 2.03 42.79 4.70
N PHE A 510 3.21 43.30 4.37
CA PHE A 510 3.55 44.71 4.61
C PHE A 510 2.64 45.65 3.81
N ALA A 511 2.38 45.37 2.54
CA ALA A 511 1.50 46.21 1.73
C ALA A 511 0.04 46.14 2.19
N ALA A 512 -0.44 44.96 2.60
CA ALA A 512 -1.83 44.76 2.97
C ALA A 512 -2.22 45.45 4.29
N THR A 513 -1.29 45.61 5.24
CA THR A 513 -1.55 46.29 6.52
C THR A 513 -1.66 47.82 6.40
N HIS A 514 -1.31 48.40 5.25
CA HIS A 514 -1.36 49.84 4.98
C HIS A 514 -2.58 50.27 4.16
N VAL A 515 -3.57 49.40 3.96
CA VAL A 515 -4.84 49.75 3.32
C VAL A 515 -5.78 50.40 4.34
N GLU A 516 -6.09 51.68 4.17
CA GLU A 516 -6.87 52.48 5.13
C GLU A 516 -8.38 52.13 5.15
N GLU A 517 -8.92 51.56 4.06
CA GLU A 517 -10.34 51.23 3.97
C GLU A 517 -10.67 49.84 4.58
N PRO A 518 -11.74 49.74 5.40
CA PRO A 518 -12.16 48.48 5.98
C PRO A 518 -12.67 47.53 4.90
N THR A 519 -11.83 46.58 4.51
CA THR A 519 -12.18 45.45 3.65
C THR A 519 -12.48 44.21 4.51
N PRO A 520 -13.38 43.32 4.06
CA PRO A 520 -13.76 42.13 4.84
C PRO A 520 -12.65 41.07 4.95
N CYS A 521 -11.51 41.29 4.29
CA CYS A 521 -10.32 40.45 4.27
C CYS A 521 -9.10 41.33 3.95
N LEU A 522 -7.89 40.88 4.28
CA LEU A 522 -6.65 41.59 3.90
C LEU A 522 -6.58 41.77 2.37
N ALA A 523 -6.25 42.98 1.93
CA ALA A 523 -6.24 43.39 0.53
C ALA A 523 -4.91 44.05 0.17
N LEU A 524 -4.41 43.82 -1.03
CA LEU A 524 -3.28 44.57 -1.58
C LEU A 524 -3.76 45.89 -2.17
N PRO A 525 -2.96 46.98 -2.06
CA PRO A 525 -3.31 48.26 -2.67
C PRO A 525 -3.37 48.16 -4.20
N GLU A 526 -4.11 49.07 -4.82
CA GLU A 526 -4.20 49.15 -6.28
C GLU A 526 -2.81 49.39 -6.91
N GLY A 527 -2.51 48.66 -7.99
CA GLY A 527 -1.23 48.77 -8.68
C GLY A 527 -0.03 48.17 -7.94
N PHE A 528 -0.24 47.41 -6.85
CA PHE A 528 0.85 46.74 -6.13
C PHE A 528 1.72 45.88 -7.09
N ARG A 529 3.04 45.98 -6.90
CA ARG A 529 4.07 45.22 -7.62
C ARG A 529 5.13 44.76 -6.64
N TYR A 530 5.76 43.63 -6.93
CA TYR A 530 6.91 43.19 -6.18
C TYR A 530 8.14 44.04 -6.52
N SER A 531 9.17 43.97 -5.68
CA SER A 531 10.43 44.64 -6.01
C SER A 531 11.05 44.07 -7.31
N PRO A 532 11.76 44.87 -8.12
CA PRO A 532 12.35 44.41 -9.38
C PRO A 532 13.31 43.22 -9.22
N GLU A 533 13.97 43.09 -8.08
CA GLU A 533 14.80 41.93 -7.74
C GLU A 533 13.96 40.67 -7.56
N LEU A 534 12.82 40.79 -6.86
CA LEU A 534 11.93 39.67 -6.63
C LEU A 534 11.25 39.23 -7.93
N GLU A 535 10.81 40.17 -8.76
CA GLU A 535 10.25 39.83 -10.09
C GLU A 535 11.26 39.09 -10.96
N ARG A 536 12.53 39.53 -10.98
CA ARG A 536 13.60 38.81 -11.69
C ARG A 536 13.82 37.39 -11.15
N ASP A 537 13.78 37.21 -9.84
CA ASP A 537 13.90 35.87 -9.25
C ASP A 537 12.71 34.98 -9.63
N LEU A 538 11.49 35.53 -9.66
CA LEU A 538 10.27 34.83 -10.07
C LEU A 538 10.30 34.45 -11.56
N ASP A 539 10.83 35.30 -12.43
CA ASP A 539 11.04 34.98 -13.85
C ASP A 539 12.00 33.80 -14.03
N ARG A 540 13.06 33.75 -13.21
CA ARG A 540 14.01 32.62 -13.20
C ARG A 540 13.38 31.37 -12.60
N VAL A 541 12.51 31.50 -11.60
CA VAL A 541 11.71 30.37 -11.10
C VAL A 541 10.79 29.84 -12.21
N ALA A 542 10.15 30.72 -12.99
CA ALA A 542 9.29 30.31 -14.11
C ALA A 542 10.06 29.53 -15.20
N SER A 543 11.32 29.88 -15.46
CA SER A 543 12.12 29.15 -16.46
C SER A 543 12.48 27.72 -16.03
N ILE A 544 12.52 27.45 -14.72
CA ILE A 544 12.90 26.14 -14.16
C ILE A 544 11.67 25.32 -13.76
N LEU A 545 10.62 25.95 -13.25
CA LEU A 545 9.42 25.32 -12.69
C LEU A 545 8.20 25.54 -13.60
N PRO A 546 7.89 24.60 -14.52
CA PRO A 546 6.84 24.80 -15.52
C PRO A 546 5.44 25.02 -14.94
N PHE A 547 5.14 24.51 -13.74
CA PHE A 547 3.85 24.77 -13.11
C PHE A 547 3.69 26.25 -12.76
N TYR A 548 4.74 26.91 -12.24
CA TYR A 548 4.69 28.34 -11.97
C TYR A 548 4.54 29.14 -13.26
N GLU A 549 5.31 28.82 -14.31
CA GLU A 549 5.21 29.46 -15.63
C GLU A 549 3.80 29.39 -16.20
N ILE A 550 3.21 28.19 -16.19
CA ILE A 550 1.85 27.97 -16.70
C ILE A 550 0.84 28.82 -15.92
N MET A 551 0.91 28.81 -14.59
CA MET A 551 -0.04 29.57 -13.76
C MET A 551 0.15 31.08 -13.91
N ALA A 552 1.40 31.57 -13.92
CA ALA A 552 1.71 32.97 -14.22
C ALA A 552 1.25 33.37 -15.62
N SER A 553 1.27 32.45 -16.59
CA SER A 553 0.75 32.68 -17.93
C SER A 553 -0.78 32.82 -17.98
N CYS A 554 -1.51 32.43 -16.95
CA CYS A 554 -2.97 32.49 -16.88
C CYS A 554 -3.50 33.75 -16.17
N HIS A 555 -2.65 34.44 -15.40
CA HIS A 555 -3.03 35.58 -14.58
C HIS A 555 -2.26 36.85 -14.94
N GLU A 556 -2.80 38.00 -14.54
CA GLU A 556 -2.33 39.31 -15.00
C GLU A 556 -1.03 39.73 -14.34
N ASP A 557 -0.84 39.30 -13.10
CA ASP A 557 0.32 39.64 -12.30
C ASP A 557 0.73 38.51 -11.33
N PRO A 558 1.97 38.53 -10.84
CA PRO A 558 2.46 37.57 -9.86
C PRO A 558 1.65 37.52 -8.55
N PRO A 559 1.19 38.63 -7.94
CA PRO A 559 0.34 38.57 -6.74
C PRO A 559 -0.97 37.78 -6.93
N THR A 560 -1.66 37.99 -8.06
CA THR A 560 -2.86 37.22 -8.41
C THR A 560 -2.52 35.74 -8.62
N THR A 561 -1.38 35.46 -9.26
CA THR A 561 -0.87 34.09 -9.42
C THR A 561 -0.64 33.41 -8.07
N PHE A 562 0.01 34.09 -7.12
CA PHE A 562 0.24 33.54 -5.78
C PHE A 562 -1.06 33.35 -4.98
N HIS A 563 -2.05 34.23 -5.11
CA HIS A 563 -3.37 34.00 -4.53
C HIS A 563 -4.01 32.69 -5.03
N VAL A 564 -3.86 32.39 -6.32
CA VAL A 564 -4.35 31.13 -6.90
C VAL A 564 -3.55 29.95 -6.35
N LEU A 565 -2.21 30.01 -6.39
CA LEU A 565 -1.30 28.96 -5.89
C LEU A 565 -1.55 28.64 -4.42
N LYS A 566 -1.76 29.65 -3.57
CA LYS A 566 -2.10 29.47 -2.14
C LYS A 566 -3.33 28.59 -1.95
N GLY A 567 -4.40 28.79 -2.73
CA GLY A 567 -5.53 27.87 -2.58
C GLY A 567 -5.41 26.58 -3.37
N MET A 568 -4.57 26.49 -4.40
CA MET A 568 -4.22 25.19 -4.99
C MET A 568 -3.45 24.32 -3.98
N ALA A 569 -2.59 24.92 -3.15
CA ALA A 569 -1.82 24.20 -2.13
C ALA A 569 -2.72 23.54 -1.07
N ARG A 570 -3.92 24.11 -0.81
CA ARG A 570 -4.95 23.49 0.04
C ARG A 570 -5.36 22.09 -0.42
N VAL A 571 -5.28 21.80 -1.71
CA VAL A 571 -5.61 20.48 -2.26
C VAL A 571 -4.61 19.42 -1.80
N LYS A 572 -3.34 19.79 -1.61
CA LYS A 572 -2.35 18.89 -1.05
C LYS A 572 -2.41 18.92 0.47
N ALA A 573 -2.41 20.10 1.08
CA ALA A 573 -2.28 20.27 2.53
C ALA A 573 -3.53 19.89 3.34
N ALA A 574 -4.73 20.04 2.76
CA ALA A 574 -6.04 19.84 3.40
C ALA A 574 -6.23 20.59 4.75
N PRO A 575 -5.90 21.90 4.84
CA PRO A 575 -5.92 22.65 6.09
C PRO A 575 -7.34 22.90 6.62
N GLU A 576 -7.57 22.70 7.91
CA GLU A 576 -8.89 22.67 8.56
C GLU A 576 -9.63 24.02 8.65
N ASN A 577 -8.89 25.13 8.60
CA ASN A 577 -9.40 26.47 8.91
C ASN A 577 -10.07 27.18 7.73
N PHE A 578 -9.91 26.72 6.49
CA PHE A 578 -10.38 27.47 5.32
C PHE A 578 -11.82 27.10 4.92
N GLU A 579 -12.68 28.11 4.82
CA GLU A 579 -14.10 27.99 4.42
C GLU A 579 -14.38 28.60 3.03
N GLU A 580 -13.34 28.91 2.27
CA GLU A 580 -13.44 29.62 0.99
C GLU A 580 -13.86 28.70 -0.17
N ALA A 581 -14.90 29.12 -0.91
CA ALA A 581 -15.32 28.60 -2.21
C ALA A 581 -14.88 29.54 -3.35
N ARG A 582 -14.34 28.97 -4.43
CA ARG A 582 -13.64 29.72 -5.48
C ARG A 582 -14.37 29.67 -6.81
N PHE A 583 -14.59 30.82 -7.42
CA PHE A 583 -15.31 30.99 -8.68
C PHE A 583 -14.36 31.50 -9.75
N HIS A 584 -14.10 30.70 -10.76
CA HIS A 584 -13.16 31.01 -11.83
C HIS A 584 -13.91 31.70 -12.97
N GLN A 585 -13.83 33.04 -13.01
CA GLN A 585 -14.57 33.87 -13.95
C GLN A 585 -13.70 34.25 -15.15
N GLY A 586 -14.25 34.10 -16.35
CA GLY A 586 -13.60 34.49 -17.60
C GLY A 586 -14.20 33.73 -18.78
N GLU A 587 -13.90 34.16 -19.99
CA GLU A 587 -14.49 33.61 -21.22
C GLU A 587 -13.90 32.23 -21.61
N GLY A 588 -14.33 31.66 -22.73
CA GLY A 588 -13.74 30.44 -23.25
C GLY A 588 -12.27 30.62 -23.66
N GLN A 589 -11.49 29.53 -23.62
CA GLN A 589 -10.05 29.49 -24.00
C GLN A 589 -9.11 30.28 -23.07
N ASN A 590 -9.40 30.40 -21.78
CA ASN A 590 -8.61 31.19 -20.82
C ASN A 590 -7.71 30.39 -19.87
N GLY A 591 -7.68 29.06 -19.94
CA GLY A 591 -6.84 28.22 -19.05
C GLY A 591 -7.59 27.51 -17.92
N LYS A 592 -8.86 27.83 -17.63
CA LYS A 592 -9.67 27.13 -16.60
C LYS A 592 -9.71 25.60 -16.81
N GLY A 593 -9.88 25.17 -18.06
CA GLY A 593 -9.86 23.73 -18.39
C GLY A 593 -8.49 23.06 -18.26
N LEU A 594 -7.39 23.82 -18.32
CA LEU A 594 -6.05 23.31 -18.02
C LEU A 594 -5.85 23.16 -16.51
N MET A 595 -6.30 24.14 -15.71
CA MET A 595 -6.33 24.03 -14.25
C MET A 595 -7.10 22.78 -13.79
N ASN A 596 -8.25 22.50 -14.39
CA ASN A 596 -9.00 21.30 -14.04
C ASN A 596 -8.25 20.01 -14.44
N ALA A 597 -7.58 19.98 -15.59
CA ALA A 597 -6.70 18.86 -15.97
C ALA A 597 -5.53 18.66 -15.00
N LEU A 598 -4.96 19.76 -14.46
CA LEU A 598 -3.93 19.72 -13.43
C LEU A 598 -4.46 19.12 -12.13
N PHE A 599 -5.63 19.56 -11.63
CA PHE A 599 -6.22 18.96 -10.44
C PHE A 599 -6.49 17.46 -10.62
N ARG A 600 -7.09 17.07 -11.74
CA ARG A 600 -7.36 15.66 -12.06
C ARG A 600 -6.08 14.82 -12.09
N THR A 601 -5.02 15.32 -12.72
CA THR A 601 -3.73 14.62 -12.87
C THR A 601 -2.94 14.58 -11.56
N PHE A 602 -2.95 15.67 -10.78
CA PHE A 602 -2.20 15.78 -9.53
C PHE A 602 -2.82 14.96 -8.41
N CYS A 603 -4.15 14.96 -8.33
CA CYS A 603 -4.90 14.42 -7.20
C CYS A 603 -5.43 13.01 -7.44
N GLY A 604 -5.54 12.55 -8.68
CA GLY A 604 -6.17 11.27 -9.00
C GLY A 604 -7.53 11.12 -8.31
N GLU A 605 -7.61 10.14 -7.41
CA GLU A 605 -8.83 9.83 -6.65
C GLU A 605 -9.13 10.81 -5.51
N TYR A 606 -8.26 11.76 -5.20
CA TYR A 606 -8.59 12.87 -4.31
C TYR A 606 -9.40 13.97 -5.01
N HIS A 607 -9.53 13.93 -6.33
CA HIS A 607 -10.31 14.91 -7.10
C HIS A 607 -11.69 14.36 -7.49
N VAL A 608 -12.71 15.21 -7.53
CA VAL A 608 -14.07 14.86 -7.92
C VAL A 608 -14.74 16.00 -8.71
N GLU A 609 -15.56 15.63 -9.69
CA GLU A 609 -16.33 16.57 -10.53
C GLU A 609 -17.83 16.24 -10.44
N PRO A 610 -18.53 16.64 -9.36
CA PRO A 610 -19.94 16.36 -9.22
C PRO A 610 -20.79 17.30 -10.10
N LYS A 611 -21.99 16.84 -10.46
CA LYS A 611 -23.01 17.71 -11.08
C LYS A 611 -23.51 18.75 -10.08
N ALA A 612 -23.93 19.92 -10.59
CA ALA A 612 -24.47 21.02 -9.78
C ALA A 612 -25.70 20.63 -8.92
N ASP A 613 -26.42 19.58 -9.32
CA ASP A 613 -27.59 19.06 -8.58
C ASP A 613 -27.27 18.67 -7.14
N VAL A 614 -26.00 18.34 -6.83
CA VAL A 614 -25.54 18.03 -5.48
C VAL A 614 -25.84 19.16 -4.48
N PHE A 615 -26.05 20.40 -4.94
CA PHE A 615 -26.37 21.57 -4.12
C PHE A 615 -27.89 21.90 -4.06
N SER A 616 -28.75 21.22 -4.82
CA SER A 616 -30.13 21.66 -5.07
C SER A 616 -31.20 20.99 -4.18
N ALA A 617 -31.08 19.68 -3.89
CA ALA A 617 -31.65 18.90 -2.78
C ALA A 617 -31.62 17.39 -3.10
N PHE A 618 -31.36 16.54 -2.10
CA PHE A 618 -31.93 15.19 -2.04
C PHE A 618 -33.27 15.27 -1.30
N SER A 619 -34.33 14.72 -1.89
CA SER A 619 -35.72 14.87 -1.43
C SER A 619 -36.16 13.89 -0.35
N ASP A 620 -35.27 13.04 0.16
CA ASP A 620 -35.65 12.05 1.18
C ASP A 620 -34.50 11.84 2.19
N PRO A 621 -34.69 12.22 3.48
CA PRO A 621 -33.75 11.90 4.56
C PRO A 621 -33.48 10.40 4.73
N SER A 622 -34.39 9.54 4.24
CA SER A 622 -34.27 8.09 4.30
C SER A 622 -33.63 7.46 3.04
N GLY A 623 -33.48 8.24 1.96
CA GLY A 623 -32.99 7.82 0.65
C GLY A 623 -31.47 7.75 0.54
N THR A 624 -30.98 7.21 -0.58
CA THR A 624 -29.54 7.15 -0.89
C THR A 624 -29.01 8.50 -1.34
N SER A 625 -27.86 8.92 -0.81
CA SER A 625 -27.14 10.15 -1.19
C SER A 625 -25.75 9.85 -1.71
N ILE A 626 -25.68 9.00 -2.75
CA ILE A 626 -24.44 8.52 -3.38
C ILE A 626 -23.52 9.69 -3.83
N PRO A 627 -24.01 10.77 -4.46
CA PRO A 627 -23.15 11.90 -4.83
C PRO A 627 -22.48 12.59 -3.64
N LEU A 628 -23.15 12.69 -2.48
CA LEU A 628 -22.52 13.21 -1.26
C LEU A 628 -21.47 12.23 -0.71
N LEU A 629 -21.77 10.93 -0.74
CA LEU A 629 -20.84 9.89 -0.29
C LEU A 629 -19.53 9.90 -1.10
N GLN A 630 -19.58 10.23 -2.39
CA GLN A 630 -18.40 10.32 -3.25
C GLN A 630 -17.43 11.45 -2.85
N LEU A 631 -17.90 12.43 -2.08
CA LEU A 631 -17.09 13.55 -1.57
C LEU A 631 -16.20 13.15 -0.38
N ARG A 632 -16.47 12.01 0.27
CA ARG A 632 -15.67 11.50 1.39
C ARG A 632 -14.22 11.24 0.94
N GLY A 633 -13.28 11.81 1.69
CA GLY A 633 -11.85 11.69 1.43
C GLY A 633 -11.33 12.48 0.23
N ARG A 634 -12.15 13.32 -0.41
CA ARG A 634 -11.71 14.16 -1.54
C ARG A 634 -11.02 15.42 -1.02
N ARG A 635 -10.00 15.90 -1.75
CA ARG A 635 -9.25 17.13 -1.48
C ARG A 635 -9.47 18.24 -2.51
N SER A 636 -10.05 17.91 -3.66
CA SER A 636 -10.41 18.88 -4.69
C SER A 636 -11.77 18.54 -5.27
N MET A 637 -12.66 19.54 -5.33
CA MET A 637 -13.95 19.44 -5.99
C MET A 637 -14.03 20.51 -7.07
N SER A 638 -14.27 20.11 -8.32
CA SER A 638 -14.52 21.04 -9.44
C SER A 638 -15.93 20.86 -9.98
N VAL A 639 -16.73 21.91 -9.89
CA VAL A 639 -18.06 21.98 -10.48
C VAL A 639 -17.93 22.69 -11.82
N ASN A 640 -17.99 21.91 -12.89
CA ASN A 640 -17.93 22.39 -14.26
C ASN A 640 -19.36 22.49 -14.79
N GLU A 641 -19.67 23.57 -15.51
CA GLU A 641 -20.93 23.75 -16.25
C GLU A 641 -22.20 23.60 -15.38
N VAL A 642 -22.67 24.71 -14.81
CA VAL A 642 -23.98 24.74 -14.14
C VAL A 642 -25.07 24.94 -15.18
N GLU A 643 -26.05 24.03 -15.24
CA GLU A 643 -27.23 24.21 -16.08
C GLU A 643 -28.01 25.46 -15.65
N ALA A 644 -28.51 26.23 -16.61
CA ALA A 644 -29.31 27.43 -16.32
C ALA A 644 -30.57 27.05 -15.52
N GLY A 645 -30.85 27.77 -14.43
CA GLY A 645 -32.03 27.53 -13.57
C GLY A 645 -31.80 26.58 -12.38
N VAL A 646 -30.59 26.05 -12.17
CA VAL A 646 -30.29 25.27 -10.96
C VAL A 646 -30.16 26.19 -9.74
N LYS A 647 -31.18 26.20 -8.87
CA LYS A 647 -31.18 26.97 -7.61
C LYS A 647 -30.47 26.22 -6.48
N MET A 648 -29.25 26.64 -6.16
CA MET A 648 -28.43 26.08 -5.08
C MET A 648 -28.94 26.48 -3.70
N ARG A 649 -28.94 25.53 -2.76
CA ARG A 649 -29.25 25.78 -1.34
C ARG A 649 -28.01 26.34 -0.65
N SER A 650 -28.08 27.58 -0.21
CA SER A 650 -26.98 28.26 0.50
C SER A 650 -26.55 27.54 1.77
N GLY A 651 -27.48 26.90 2.50
CA GLY A 651 -27.15 26.06 3.67
C GLY A 651 -26.23 24.89 3.31
N MET A 652 -26.60 24.09 2.31
CA MET A 652 -25.80 22.93 1.88
C MET A 652 -24.41 23.33 1.37
N LEU A 653 -24.31 24.47 0.68
CA LEU A 653 -23.00 24.96 0.26
C LEU A 653 -22.11 25.36 1.45
N LYS A 654 -22.70 25.97 2.48
CA LYS A 654 -21.99 26.30 3.72
C LYS A 654 -21.51 25.03 4.43
N ASP A 655 -22.37 24.02 4.54
CA ASP A 655 -22.02 22.75 5.16
C ASP A 655 -20.91 22.02 4.40
N LEU A 656 -20.90 22.10 3.06
CA LEU A 656 -19.90 21.44 2.21
C LEU A 656 -18.55 22.16 2.15
N ARG A 657 -18.53 23.48 2.31
CA ARG A 657 -17.28 24.26 2.28
C ARG A 657 -16.65 24.41 3.67
N ASP A 658 -17.46 24.36 4.72
CA ASP A 658 -17.02 24.42 6.10
C ASP A 658 -16.43 23.07 6.50
N GLN A 659 -15.15 23.05 6.77
CA GLN A 659 -14.43 21.83 7.08
C GLN A 659 -14.69 21.33 8.51
N SER A 660 -15.30 22.16 9.37
CA SER A 660 -15.74 21.76 10.71
C SER A 660 -17.13 21.12 10.70
N SER A 661 -17.91 21.38 9.64
CA SER A 661 -19.24 20.85 9.41
C SER A 661 -19.19 19.36 9.07
N PHE A 662 -20.25 18.64 9.46
CA PHE A 662 -20.39 17.22 9.18
C PHE A 662 -21.42 16.98 8.10
N VAL A 663 -21.05 16.17 7.12
CA VAL A 663 -21.93 15.69 6.06
C VAL A 663 -22.33 14.26 6.37
N GLU A 664 -23.64 14.00 6.43
CA GLU A 664 -24.18 12.65 6.49
C GLU A 664 -24.56 12.19 5.09
N ALA A 665 -24.03 11.04 4.68
CA ALA A 665 -24.32 10.46 3.38
C ALA A 665 -24.55 8.95 3.46
N ARG A 666 -25.44 8.44 2.61
CA ARG A 666 -25.85 7.04 2.60
C ARG A 666 -25.66 6.41 1.22
N GLY A 667 -24.87 5.35 1.17
CA GLY A 667 -24.68 4.55 -0.05
C GLY A 667 -25.86 3.61 -0.31
N LEU A 668 -25.94 3.08 -1.53
CA LEU A 668 -26.95 2.06 -1.85
C LEU A 668 -26.74 0.82 -0.97
N TYR A 669 -27.79 0.45 -0.24
CA TYR A 669 -27.80 -0.63 0.75
C TYR A 669 -26.84 -0.47 1.93
N LYS A 670 -26.14 0.66 2.11
CA LYS A 670 -25.18 0.88 3.21
C LYS A 670 -25.82 1.69 4.35
N ASP A 671 -25.26 1.59 5.55
CA ASP A 671 -25.60 2.50 6.66
C ASP A 671 -25.11 3.92 6.35
N PRO A 672 -25.77 4.96 6.90
CA PRO A 672 -25.28 6.33 6.79
C PRO A 672 -23.88 6.45 7.39
N VAL A 673 -23.00 7.15 6.67
CA VAL A 673 -21.68 7.54 7.17
C VAL A 673 -21.63 9.04 7.34
N ARG A 674 -20.97 9.48 8.41
CA ARG A 674 -20.77 10.88 8.73
C ARG A 674 -19.30 11.23 8.56
N PHE A 675 -18.99 12.25 7.77
CA PHE A 675 -17.61 12.68 7.51
C PHE A 675 -17.52 14.21 7.39
N ARG A 676 -16.32 14.76 7.60
CA ARG A 676 -16.04 16.18 7.38
C ARG A 676 -15.51 16.41 5.96
N PRO A 677 -15.96 17.43 5.23
CA PRO A 677 -15.35 17.83 3.96
C PRO A 677 -13.86 18.17 4.14
N GLN A 678 -13.03 17.69 3.22
CA GLN A 678 -11.58 17.98 3.18
C GLN A 678 -11.16 18.67 1.88
N PHE A 679 -12.12 18.97 1.00
CA PHE A 679 -11.83 19.47 -0.34
C PHE A 679 -11.86 20.99 -0.43
N MET A 680 -11.00 21.51 -1.28
CA MET A 680 -11.13 22.86 -1.81
C MET A 680 -12.15 22.85 -2.96
N MET A 681 -13.10 23.79 -2.93
CA MET A 681 -14.23 23.87 -3.86
C MET A 681 -13.99 24.90 -4.96
N ASN A 682 -13.99 24.45 -6.22
CA ASN A 682 -13.83 25.27 -7.41
C ASN A 682 -15.08 25.23 -8.28
N PHE A 683 -15.48 26.39 -8.77
CA PHE A 683 -16.57 26.57 -9.71
C PHE A 683 -16.00 27.13 -11.02
N SER A 684 -16.20 26.40 -12.11
CA SER A 684 -15.83 26.81 -13.46
C SER A 684 -17.06 26.72 -14.36
N SER A 685 -17.92 27.75 -14.32
CA SER A 685 -19.11 27.85 -15.16
C SER A 685 -19.14 29.19 -15.90
N ASN A 686 -19.65 29.16 -17.12
CA ASN A 686 -19.97 30.38 -17.88
C ASN A 686 -21.44 30.80 -17.68
N ALA A 687 -22.29 29.91 -17.15
CA ALA A 687 -23.67 30.21 -16.78
C ALA A 687 -23.74 30.80 -15.37
N SER A 688 -24.73 31.66 -15.13
CA SER A 688 -24.94 32.28 -13.83
C SER A 688 -25.42 31.28 -12.79
N PHE A 689 -24.90 31.40 -11.57
CA PHE A 689 -25.33 30.63 -10.42
C PHE A 689 -26.60 31.26 -9.85
N GLU A 690 -27.59 30.45 -9.46
CA GLU A 690 -28.74 30.96 -8.71
C GLU A 690 -28.67 30.43 -7.28
N PHE A 691 -28.68 31.34 -6.31
CA PHE A 691 -28.70 30.98 -4.89
C PHE A 691 -30.07 31.29 -4.30
N ARG A 692 -30.63 30.39 -3.49
CA ARG A 692 -31.91 30.67 -2.80
C ARG A 692 -31.86 31.87 -1.86
N ALA A 693 -30.69 32.16 -1.29
CA ALA A 693 -30.45 33.32 -0.45
C ALA A 693 -28.93 33.61 -0.39
N ILE A 694 -28.56 34.89 -0.48
CA ILE A 694 -27.18 35.36 -0.33
C ILE A 694 -27.09 36.23 0.93
N ASP A 695 -26.60 35.65 2.03
CA ASP A 695 -26.36 36.36 3.28
C ASP A 695 -24.89 36.78 3.46
N GLY A 696 -24.58 37.43 4.58
CA GLY A 696 -23.21 37.88 4.89
C GLY A 696 -22.18 36.75 4.96
N GLY A 697 -22.59 35.53 5.36
CA GLY A 697 -21.69 34.37 5.40
C GLY A 697 -21.34 33.84 4.01
N MET A 698 -22.30 33.90 3.08
CA MET A 698 -22.04 33.63 1.66
C MET A 698 -21.09 34.68 1.08
N ARG A 699 -21.31 35.96 1.37
CA ARG A 699 -20.47 37.06 0.87
C ARG A 699 -19.01 36.99 1.32
N ARG A 700 -18.76 36.58 2.57
CA ARG A 700 -17.39 36.55 3.13
C ARG A 700 -16.51 35.46 2.54
N SER A 701 -17.06 34.29 2.18
CA SER A 701 -16.22 33.15 1.81
C SER A 701 -16.38 32.67 0.37
N PHE A 702 -16.89 33.55 -0.49
CA PHE A 702 -16.76 33.40 -1.93
C PHE A 702 -15.64 34.30 -2.43
N THR A 703 -14.86 33.75 -3.35
CA THR A 703 -13.79 34.47 -4.03
C THR A 703 -13.93 34.24 -5.51
N ALA A 704 -14.20 35.30 -6.27
CA ALA A 704 -14.16 35.25 -7.73
C ALA A 704 -12.75 35.59 -8.22
N ILE A 705 -12.17 34.68 -8.98
CA ILE A 705 -10.80 34.78 -9.50
C ILE A 705 -10.91 35.11 -11.00
N PRO A 706 -10.36 36.23 -11.47
CA PRO A 706 -10.38 36.60 -12.87
C PRO A 706 -9.38 35.77 -13.69
N TRP A 707 -9.83 35.32 -14.87
CA TRP A 707 -9.04 34.67 -15.92
C TRP A 707 -9.10 35.55 -17.17
N PRO A 708 -8.33 36.65 -17.21
CA PRO A 708 -8.54 37.74 -18.17
C PRO A 708 -8.00 37.46 -19.57
N PHE A 709 -7.17 36.42 -19.73
CA PHE A 709 -6.51 36.12 -21.01
C PHE A 709 -7.26 35.10 -21.85
N LYS A 710 -6.99 35.11 -23.16
CA LYS A 710 -7.48 34.14 -24.13
C LYS A 710 -6.32 33.53 -24.92
N PHE A 711 -6.21 32.22 -24.89
CA PHE A 711 -5.13 31.48 -25.57
C PHE A 711 -5.56 31.11 -26.99
N VAL A 712 -4.93 31.74 -27.98
CA VAL A 712 -5.26 31.62 -29.41
C VAL A 712 -4.01 31.29 -30.23
N ALA A 713 -4.21 30.77 -31.44
CA ALA A 713 -3.10 30.37 -32.32
C ALA A 713 -2.27 31.56 -32.83
N ARG A 714 -2.88 32.75 -32.96
CA ARG A 714 -2.25 33.98 -33.44
C ARG A 714 -2.72 35.17 -32.60
N PRO A 715 -2.03 35.49 -31.51
CA PRO A 715 -2.43 36.56 -30.61
C PRO A 715 -2.36 37.95 -31.27
N ALA A 716 -3.38 38.77 -31.06
CA ALA A 716 -3.35 40.17 -31.46
C ALA A 716 -2.40 40.99 -30.53
N PRO A 717 -1.54 41.86 -31.08
CA PRO A 717 -0.73 42.79 -30.28
C PRO A 717 -1.61 43.69 -29.40
N ASN A 718 -1.15 44.02 -28.19
CA ASN A 718 -1.84 44.90 -27.23
C ASN A 718 -3.27 44.42 -26.85
N SER A 719 -3.48 43.11 -26.83
CA SER A 719 -4.74 42.50 -26.39
C SER A 719 -4.49 41.55 -25.22
N ASN A 720 -5.58 41.03 -24.63
CA ASN A 720 -5.50 39.94 -23.66
C ASN A 720 -5.31 38.55 -24.32
N GLU A 721 -4.90 38.50 -25.58
CA GLU A 721 -4.62 37.24 -26.27
C GLU A 721 -3.19 36.76 -25.99
N ARG A 722 -3.03 35.46 -25.72
CA ARG A 722 -1.74 34.79 -25.49
C ARG A 722 -1.59 33.58 -26.42
N GLN A 723 -0.36 33.16 -26.69
CA GLN A 723 -0.09 32.07 -27.62
C GLN A 723 -0.58 30.72 -27.07
N LEU A 724 -1.39 30.00 -27.86
CA LEU A 724 -1.88 28.66 -27.53
C LEU A 724 -0.76 27.60 -27.64
N ARG A 725 -0.70 26.69 -26.66
CA ARG A 725 0.15 25.48 -26.65
C ARG A 725 -0.73 24.22 -26.62
N ASN A 726 -0.61 23.35 -27.63
CA ASN A 726 -1.59 22.27 -27.91
C ASN A 726 -1.46 20.99 -27.05
N ASN A 727 -0.36 20.80 -26.31
CA ASN A 727 -0.06 19.57 -25.57
C ASN A 727 -0.23 19.67 -24.03
N LEU A 728 -0.52 20.87 -23.49
CA LEU A 728 -0.50 21.11 -22.04
C LEU A 728 -1.53 20.28 -21.25
N LYS A 729 -2.60 19.79 -21.87
CA LYS A 729 -3.63 18.98 -21.19
C LYS A 729 -3.39 17.47 -21.24
N GLN A 730 -2.36 17.02 -21.96
CA GLN A 730 -2.07 15.59 -22.06
C GLN A 730 -1.54 15.07 -20.73
N ARG A 731 -2.13 13.97 -20.23
CA ARG A 731 -1.79 13.42 -18.91
C ARG A 731 -0.30 13.09 -18.78
N ASP A 732 0.28 12.44 -19.77
CA ASP A 732 1.70 12.03 -19.76
C ASP A 732 2.63 13.24 -19.76
N PHE A 733 2.28 14.27 -20.54
CA PHE A 733 3.02 15.53 -20.55
C PHE A 733 2.99 16.20 -19.18
N LEU A 734 1.81 16.27 -18.55
CA LEU A 734 1.66 16.84 -17.21
C LEU A 734 2.47 16.05 -16.18
N LEU A 735 2.34 14.72 -16.17
CA LEU A 735 3.08 13.84 -15.25
C LEU A 735 4.59 14.02 -15.34
N ALA A 736 5.13 14.10 -16.56
CA ALA A 736 6.58 14.20 -16.77
C ALA A 736 7.14 15.61 -16.53
N ASN A 737 6.38 16.67 -16.85
CA ASN A 737 6.94 18.03 -16.93
C ASN A 737 6.37 19.02 -15.92
N VAL A 738 5.12 18.85 -15.49
CA VAL A 738 4.39 19.87 -14.71
C VAL A 738 4.13 19.41 -13.27
N ILE A 739 3.73 18.15 -13.07
CA ILE A 739 3.43 17.59 -11.75
C ILE A 739 4.63 17.64 -10.79
N PRO A 740 5.88 17.32 -11.18
CA PRO A 740 7.03 17.44 -10.28
C PRO A 740 7.24 18.88 -9.78
N SER A 741 7.11 19.86 -10.68
CA SER A 741 7.16 21.28 -10.34
C SER A 741 5.99 21.71 -9.44
N MET A 742 4.79 21.17 -9.67
CA MET A 742 3.62 21.40 -8.84
C MET A 742 3.81 20.84 -7.42
N GLU A 743 4.45 19.68 -7.26
CA GLU A 743 4.79 19.12 -5.94
C GLU A 743 5.65 20.08 -5.11
N ILE A 744 6.73 20.59 -5.71
CA ILE A 744 7.66 21.53 -5.08
C ILE A 744 6.91 22.81 -4.67
N ILE A 745 6.21 23.44 -5.61
CA ILE A 745 5.55 24.73 -5.36
C ILE A 745 4.45 24.61 -4.31
N LEU A 746 3.59 23.59 -4.40
CA LEU A 746 2.48 23.46 -3.46
C LEU A 746 2.96 23.14 -2.04
N LYS A 747 4.03 22.34 -1.90
CA LYS A 747 4.70 22.11 -0.62
C LYS A 747 5.21 23.42 -0.02
N GLU A 748 6.02 24.16 -0.76
CA GLU A 748 6.63 25.39 -0.24
C GLU A 748 5.60 26.50 0.03
N VAL A 749 4.55 26.58 -0.79
CA VAL A 749 3.43 27.51 -0.56
C VAL A 749 2.64 27.15 0.68
N ASP A 750 2.36 25.87 0.95
CA ASP A 750 1.71 25.46 2.20
C ASP A 750 2.54 25.82 3.42
N LEU A 751 3.83 25.44 3.40
CA LEU A 751 4.79 25.72 4.48
C LEU A 751 4.88 27.21 4.80
N MET A 752 4.90 28.07 3.76
CA MET A 752 5.06 29.50 3.95
C MET A 752 3.77 30.24 4.27
N PHE A 753 2.63 29.87 3.67
CA PHE A 753 1.43 30.70 3.70
C PHE A 753 0.24 30.10 4.45
N LEU A 754 0.07 28.78 4.47
CA LEU A 754 -1.18 28.18 4.95
C LEU A 754 -1.05 27.58 6.35
N ARG A 755 0.07 26.91 6.65
CA ARG A 755 0.24 26.08 7.86
C ARG A 755 -0.07 26.81 9.16
N ASP A 756 0.43 28.03 9.30
CA ASP A 756 0.23 28.86 10.50
C ASP A 756 -0.82 29.96 10.28
N SER A 757 -1.61 29.87 9.20
CA SER A 757 -2.67 30.84 8.94
C SER A 757 -3.83 30.63 9.91
N VAL A 758 -4.24 31.72 10.56
CA VAL A 758 -5.49 31.76 11.35
C VAL A 758 -6.69 32.25 10.53
N SER A 759 -6.48 32.62 9.27
CA SER A 759 -7.52 33.12 8.39
C SER A 759 -8.39 31.98 7.86
N THR A 760 -9.67 32.26 7.61
CA THR A 760 -10.58 31.30 6.96
C THR A 760 -10.62 31.48 5.44
N LEU A 761 -9.88 32.47 4.92
CA LEU A 761 -9.83 32.88 3.52
C LEU A 761 -8.39 32.94 3.04
N VAL A 762 -8.17 32.82 1.73
CA VAL A 762 -6.83 33.05 1.18
C VAL A 762 -6.57 34.54 1.10
N GLU A 763 -5.49 34.97 1.75
CA GLU A 763 -5.14 36.37 1.93
C GLU A 763 -3.65 36.63 1.60
N PRO A 764 -3.29 37.90 1.28
CA PRO A 764 -4.21 38.98 0.92
C PRO A 764 -4.85 38.77 -0.47
N ARG A 765 -5.91 39.51 -0.78
CA ARG A 765 -6.56 39.55 -2.10
C ARG A 765 -6.05 40.72 -2.92
N THR A 766 -5.89 40.53 -4.23
CA THR A 766 -5.61 41.64 -5.16
C THR A 766 -6.87 42.45 -5.45
N GLN A 767 -6.70 43.68 -5.92
CA GLN A 767 -7.84 44.53 -6.32
C GLN A 767 -8.67 43.91 -7.44
N SER A 768 -8.04 43.20 -8.37
CA SER A 768 -8.76 42.49 -9.43
C SER A 768 -9.65 41.37 -8.91
N ILE A 769 -9.20 40.61 -7.90
CA ILE A 769 -10.00 39.59 -7.23
C ILE A 769 -11.16 40.24 -6.45
N LEU A 770 -10.91 41.34 -5.75
CA LEU A 770 -11.96 42.08 -5.04
C LEU A 770 -13.02 42.61 -6.00
N ALA A 771 -12.60 43.26 -7.09
CA ALA A 771 -13.49 43.77 -8.13
C ALA A 771 -14.27 42.64 -8.82
N CYS A 772 -13.61 41.54 -9.17
CA CYS A 772 -14.27 40.36 -9.76
C CYS A 772 -15.30 39.76 -8.79
N THR A 773 -14.98 39.69 -7.50
CA THR A 773 -15.89 39.16 -6.46
C THR A 773 -17.09 40.08 -6.26
N ALA A 774 -16.88 41.40 -6.22
CA ALA A 774 -17.96 42.37 -6.16
C ALA A 774 -18.89 42.26 -7.38
N HIS A 775 -18.31 42.15 -8.59
CA HIS A 775 -19.07 41.98 -9.83
C HIS A 775 -19.89 40.67 -9.83
N LEU A 776 -19.34 39.57 -9.34
CA LEU A 776 -20.08 38.31 -9.17
C LEU A 776 -21.33 38.55 -8.33
N PHE A 777 -21.20 39.17 -7.15
CA PHE A 777 -22.34 39.44 -6.29
C PHE A 777 -23.35 40.42 -6.87
N GLU A 778 -22.88 41.46 -7.56
CA GLU A 778 -23.78 42.39 -8.27
C GLU A 778 -24.58 41.65 -9.35
N SER A 779 -23.93 40.77 -10.13
CA SER A 779 -24.61 39.98 -11.16
C SER A 779 -25.68 39.04 -10.59
N LEU A 780 -25.39 38.40 -9.45
CA LEU A 780 -26.33 37.53 -8.74
C LEU A 780 -27.55 38.32 -8.24
N GLN A 781 -27.31 39.51 -7.65
CA GLN A 781 -28.40 40.38 -7.21
C GLN A 781 -29.26 40.87 -8.38
N LEU A 782 -28.65 41.28 -9.49
CA LEU A 782 -29.38 41.74 -10.67
C LEU A 782 -30.23 40.63 -11.29
N GLN A 783 -29.80 39.37 -11.24
CA GLN A 783 -30.58 38.23 -11.69
C GLN A 783 -31.85 38.02 -10.85
N ASP A 784 -31.76 38.08 -9.52
CA ASP A 784 -32.94 38.00 -8.64
C ASP A 784 -33.96 39.11 -8.97
N ILE A 785 -33.47 40.32 -9.21
CA ILE A 785 -34.29 41.47 -9.57
C ILE A 785 -34.91 41.28 -10.96
N ARG A 786 -34.16 40.72 -11.91
CA ARG A 786 -34.68 40.39 -13.24
C ARG A 786 -35.84 39.41 -13.16
N GLU A 787 -35.74 38.34 -12.38
CA GLU A 787 -36.84 37.39 -12.16
C GLU A 787 -38.08 38.08 -11.60
N VAL A 788 -37.89 38.99 -10.63
CA VAL A 788 -38.97 39.81 -10.08
C VAL A 788 -39.61 40.65 -11.18
N LEU A 789 -38.82 41.34 -12.01
CA LEU A 789 -39.32 42.17 -13.10
C LEU A 789 -40.07 41.35 -14.16
N ASP A 790 -39.58 40.16 -14.51
CA ASP A 790 -40.21 39.24 -15.46
C ASP A 790 -41.55 38.70 -14.95
N SER A 791 -41.69 38.57 -13.62
CA SER A 791 -42.94 38.13 -12.97
C SER A 791 -44.02 39.21 -12.87
N ILE A 792 -43.70 40.48 -13.13
CA ILE A 792 -44.67 41.58 -13.01
C ILE A 792 -45.68 41.48 -14.17
N PRO A 793 -46.97 41.26 -13.89
CA PRO A 793 -47.97 41.10 -14.93
C PRO A 793 -48.18 42.43 -15.66
N LEU A 794 -47.89 42.43 -16.95
CA LEU A 794 -48.20 43.56 -17.83
C LEU A 794 -49.68 43.46 -18.22
N SER A 795 -50.56 44.34 -17.74
CA SER A 795 -51.98 44.31 -18.11
C SER A 795 -52.19 44.87 -19.52
N PRO A 796 -53.13 44.35 -20.35
CA PRO A 796 -53.54 44.97 -21.61
C PRO A 796 -54.04 46.41 -21.45
N ASN A 797 -54.49 46.76 -20.23
CA ASN A 797 -54.97 48.08 -19.83
C ASN A 797 -53.98 48.83 -18.92
N ALA A 798 -52.73 48.35 -18.77
CA ALA A 798 -51.71 49.08 -18.02
C ALA A 798 -51.57 50.47 -18.62
N ALA A 799 -51.79 51.49 -17.79
CA ALA A 799 -51.88 52.88 -18.19
C ALA A 799 -50.78 53.26 -19.20
N LEU A 800 -51.17 53.99 -20.25
CA LEU A 800 -50.30 54.53 -21.30
C LEU A 800 -49.00 55.08 -20.70
N ALA A 801 -47.91 54.31 -20.78
CA ALA A 801 -46.59 54.78 -20.40
C ALA A 801 -46.07 55.66 -21.55
N SER A 802 -46.42 56.94 -21.52
CA SER A 802 -46.16 57.87 -22.63
C SER A 802 -44.68 58.07 -22.96
N SER A 803 -43.76 57.69 -22.08
CA SER A 803 -42.30 57.81 -22.23
C SER A 803 -41.56 56.62 -21.61
N GLN A 804 -40.27 56.43 -21.95
CA GLN A 804 -39.38 55.52 -21.22
C GLN A 804 -39.32 55.88 -19.71
N GLY A 805 -39.48 57.16 -19.36
CA GLY A 805 -39.58 57.62 -17.98
C GLY A 805 -40.78 57.02 -17.24
N ASP A 806 -41.93 56.91 -17.92
CA ASP A 806 -43.14 56.30 -17.37
C ASP A 806 -43.01 54.78 -17.21
N VAL A 807 -42.32 54.10 -18.14
CA VAL A 807 -41.99 52.68 -18.02
C VAL A 807 -41.05 52.44 -16.83
N ARG A 808 -39.98 53.24 -16.70
CA ARG A 808 -39.09 53.18 -15.53
C ARG A 808 -39.86 53.39 -14.23
N LYS A 809 -40.77 54.37 -14.21
CA LYS A 809 -41.61 54.68 -13.04
C LYS A 809 -42.54 53.53 -12.70
N PHE A 810 -43.21 52.91 -13.69
CA PHE A 810 -44.08 51.76 -13.48
C PHE A 810 -43.35 50.61 -12.76
N PHE A 811 -42.19 50.21 -13.28
CA PHE A 811 -41.40 49.13 -12.67
C PHE A 811 -40.80 49.55 -11.32
N ARG A 812 -40.33 50.80 -11.19
CA ARG A 812 -39.74 51.31 -9.95
C ARG A 812 -40.76 51.45 -8.82
N ASP A 813 -42.00 51.79 -9.13
CA ASP A 813 -43.06 51.99 -8.14
C ASP A 813 -43.78 50.69 -7.74
N HIS A 814 -43.54 49.59 -8.46
CA HIS A 814 -44.08 48.26 -8.11
C HIS A 814 -43.59 47.82 -6.72
N ASP A 815 -44.47 47.25 -5.90
CA ASP A 815 -44.17 46.91 -4.50
C ASP A 815 -42.94 46.00 -4.35
N ALA A 816 -42.73 45.10 -5.32
CA ALA A 816 -41.58 44.20 -5.37
C ALA A 816 -40.24 44.89 -5.69
N VAL A 817 -40.25 46.12 -6.22
CA VAL A 817 -39.06 46.82 -6.74
C VAL A 817 -38.74 48.12 -5.97
N LYS A 818 -39.76 48.78 -5.43
CA LYS A 818 -39.68 50.10 -4.77
C LYS A 818 -38.63 50.22 -3.66
N GLY A 819 -38.21 49.09 -3.06
CA GLY A 819 -37.16 49.03 -2.02
C GLY A 819 -35.74 48.75 -2.50
N LEU A 820 -35.51 48.39 -3.76
CA LEU A 820 -34.25 47.79 -4.23
C LEU A 820 -33.12 48.79 -4.56
N LYS A 821 -33.33 50.10 -4.42
CA LYS A 821 -32.33 51.17 -4.69
C LYS A 821 -31.54 51.00 -6.01
N LEU A 822 -32.21 50.61 -7.10
CA LEU A 822 -31.58 50.47 -8.42
C LEU A 822 -31.23 51.84 -9.03
N SER A 823 -30.02 51.97 -9.60
CA SER A 823 -29.70 53.12 -10.44
C SER A 823 -30.51 53.10 -11.74
N GLY A 824 -30.70 54.26 -12.37
CA GLY A 824 -31.39 54.35 -13.66
C GLY A 824 -30.76 53.43 -14.73
N LYS A 825 -29.43 53.41 -14.82
CA LYS A 825 -28.69 52.56 -15.77
C LYS A 825 -28.86 51.06 -15.50
N GLN A 826 -28.87 50.63 -14.24
CA GLN A 826 -29.10 49.23 -13.88
C GLN A 826 -30.53 48.81 -14.24
N LEU A 827 -31.52 49.66 -13.95
CA LEU A 827 -32.91 49.39 -14.31
C LEU A 827 -33.09 49.30 -15.83
N ASP A 828 -32.48 50.21 -16.60
CA ASP A 828 -32.56 50.18 -18.06
C ASP A 828 -31.99 48.89 -18.64
N ARG A 829 -30.80 48.49 -18.19
CA ARG A 829 -30.17 47.23 -18.62
C ARG A 829 -31.06 46.03 -18.32
N LEU A 830 -31.65 45.97 -17.12
CA LEU A 830 -32.59 44.91 -16.75
C LEU A 830 -33.84 44.92 -17.63
N LEU A 831 -34.43 46.08 -17.88
CA LEU A 831 -35.63 46.22 -18.70
C LEU A 831 -35.39 45.81 -20.16
N GLN A 832 -34.21 46.09 -20.73
CA GLN A 832 -33.82 45.56 -22.06
C GLN A 832 -33.80 44.02 -22.10
N GLU A 833 -33.50 43.38 -20.98
CA GLU A 833 -33.43 41.92 -20.88
C GLU A 833 -34.82 41.28 -20.77
N VAL A 834 -35.78 41.88 -20.05
CA VAL A 834 -37.14 41.33 -19.87
C VAL A 834 -38.18 41.85 -20.88
N LEU A 835 -37.97 43.02 -21.48
CA LEU A 835 -38.91 43.61 -22.44
C LEU A 835 -38.45 43.42 -23.89
N ALA A 836 -39.40 43.19 -24.79
CA ALA A 836 -39.20 43.19 -26.24
C ALA A 836 -40.02 44.31 -26.89
N PRO A 837 -39.42 45.16 -27.74
CA PRO A 837 -40.18 46.11 -28.53
C PRO A 837 -41.00 45.36 -29.60
N LYS A 838 -42.28 45.70 -29.72
CA LYS A 838 -43.23 45.21 -30.72
C LYS A 838 -43.97 46.39 -31.36
N THR A 839 -44.55 46.16 -32.53
CA THR A 839 -45.42 47.13 -33.20
C THR A 839 -46.83 46.56 -33.31
N VAL A 840 -47.80 47.23 -32.68
CA VAL A 840 -49.21 46.83 -32.71
C VAL A 840 -50.03 48.02 -33.23
N ARG A 841 -50.75 47.82 -34.34
CA ARG A 841 -51.59 48.85 -35.00
C ARG A 841 -50.85 50.19 -35.23
N GLY A 842 -49.58 50.12 -35.65
CA GLY A 842 -48.75 51.30 -35.94
C GLY A 842 -48.17 52.03 -34.72
N LYS A 843 -48.41 51.53 -33.50
CA LYS A 843 -47.81 52.05 -32.26
C LYS A 843 -46.74 51.10 -31.74
N ARG A 844 -45.65 51.66 -31.21
CA ARG A 844 -44.58 50.90 -30.55
C ARG A 844 -45.02 50.54 -29.14
N VAL A 845 -44.92 49.27 -28.80
CA VAL A 845 -45.30 48.73 -27.49
C VAL A 845 -44.18 47.83 -26.98
N TYR A 846 -44.06 47.66 -25.67
CA TYR A 846 -43.16 46.67 -25.06
C TYR A 846 -43.98 45.49 -24.54
N SER A 847 -43.63 44.27 -24.91
CA SER A 847 -44.16 43.05 -24.28
C SER A 847 -43.08 42.40 -23.41
N ALA A 848 -43.47 41.57 -22.44
CA ALA A 848 -42.53 40.63 -21.84
C ALA A 848 -41.95 39.72 -22.93
N LYS A 849 -40.65 39.41 -22.88
CA LYS A 849 -40.03 38.47 -23.81
C LYS A 849 -40.66 37.08 -23.62
N GLY A 850 -41.24 36.53 -24.69
CA GLY A 850 -41.92 35.23 -24.66
C GLY A 850 -43.44 35.27 -24.44
N SER A 851 -44.04 36.45 -24.21
CA SER A 851 -45.50 36.62 -24.12
C SER A 851 -46.07 37.24 -25.41
N GLU A 852 -47.20 36.71 -25.88
CA GLU A 852 -47.95 37.25 -27.04
C GLU A 852 -49.08 38.22 -26.66
N GLU A 853 -49.52 38.24 -25.39
CA GLU A 853 -50.84 38.81 -25.04
C GLU A 853 -50.80 40.09 -24.19
N THR A 854 -49.63 40.58 -23.79
CA THR A 854 -49.50 41.67 -22.79
C THR A 854 -48.52 42.78 -23.19
N PHE A 855 -48.93 44.06 -23.07
CA PHE A 855 -48.20 45.20 -23.65
C PHE A 855 -48.20 46.50 -22.80
N LEU A 856 -47.09 47.25 -22.82
CA LEU A 856 -46.97 48.66 -22.40
C LEU A 856 -46.84 49.56 -23.63
N ASN A 857 -47.69 50.57 -23.79
CA ASN A 857 -47.70 51.46 -24.96
C ASN A 857 -46.77 52.67 -24.76
N VAL A 858 -45.78 52.88 -25.66
CA VAL A 858 -44.80 53.98 -25.57
C VAL A 858 -44.80 54.81 -26.85
N ALA A 859 -44.97 56.13 -26.71
CA ALA A 859 -45.04 57.03 -27.85
C ALA A 859 -43.62 57.41 -28.34
N ASN A 860 -43.24 56.92 -29.53
CA ASN A 860 -42.18 57.47 -30.39
C ASN A 860 -40.78 57.74 -29.79
N GLU A 861 -40.33 56.99 -28.79
CA GLU A 861 -38.94 57.02 -28.30
C GLU A 861 -38.07 55.88 -28.87
N PRO A 862 -36.73 56.04 -28.94
CA PRO A 862 -35.81 54.96 -29.30
C PRO A 862 -35.93 53.76 -28.34
N PRO A 863 -35.46 52.55 -28.72
CA PRO A 863 -35.42 51.39 -27.84
C PRO A 863 -34.65 51.70 -26.54
N PHE A 864 -35.04 51.07 -25.43
CA PHE A 864 -34.29 51.11 -24.17
C PHE A 864 -32.84 50.73 -24.38
#